data_AF-A9HSI3-F1
#
_entry.id   AF-A9HSI3-F1
#
_cell.length_a   1.000
_cell.length_b   1.000
_cell.length_c   1.000
_cell.angle_alpha   90.00
_cell.angle_beta   90.00
_cell.angle_gamma   90.00
#
_symmetry.space_group_name_H-M   'P 1'
#
loop_
_entity.id
_entity.type
_entity.pdbx_description
1 polymer ?
#
loop_
_entity_poly.entity_id
_entity_poly.type
_entity_poly.pdbx_seq_one_letter_code
_entity_poly.pdbx_strand_id
1 'polypeptide(L)'
;MDYDFANLSHSQFEDLCRDLIGAELEVRFEAFPEGPDDGMDGRHVTADGAIILQAKHYLRSGSVKLLSKMKAERASIDGLGPSRYILTTSATLTPKNKSDLAGAIGPWLHSTSDIFGQDDLNGLLRKFPHIVIAHQALWTQDSAVLKTIVTQAVSDALPKPAPMPTALARLLPTVTNSDVESPARDVLFILKASPLDDEFTLWLAPKLEAEGYHVFADILTLQPGDRGRRDVSRALEHRAAKVLLVCRNATADDQAMQDDIDIALDVAKTINDNRFIIQLKLEPGRKIKGLGDSIAVDFVRGWGEGLGTLLDTLKRQRAPKQADVAIINPNWEIFRRRDAIPLKNEPERLTSNWLRIVEAPDAIHFYEPSGVVDLDRMKRFAANHPFPVAVQGGGILTFEREDAIAEAFASVGRFKLKRSIPLDRLVQEGDRKLRLGKQPAQNLIHVMMKQAWFAFCREKGLIEYQFSGGSGFHASPAIAAIGQRIPWGKQGDRRSSMLRNRAKGHIWQFGVTALPNFWPFWHFKLKSRVLFAGDNGTANGLKIDDKRKMHKLRRTICKGWRNKQWYGRMLAFLELLSGESAYIRLRLSASEDVVLEAAPILFSSPVSTDLPDSQSGDDEETDLSTLGRPESDAEYPA
;
A
#
# COMPACT_ATOMS: atom_id res chain seq x y z
N MET A 1 -38.14 -6.93 -23.50
CA MET A 1 -37.87 -5.87 -24.49
C MET A 1 -37.63 -6.56 -25.81
N ASP A 2 -38.23 -6.02 -26.86
CA ASP A 2 -38.16 -6.60 -28.20
C ASP A 2 -37.46 -5.59 -29.11
N TYR A 3 -36.36 -6.01 -29.71
CA TYR A 3 -35.49 -5.23 -30.57
C TYR A 3 -35.80 -5.53 -32.03
N ASP A 4 -35.91 -4.49 -32.83
CA ASP A 4 -36.07 -4.62 -34.28
C ASP A 4 -34.73 -4.80 -35.02
N PHE A 5 -33.60 -4.54 -34.33
CA PHE A 5 -32.22 -4.53 -34.85
C PHE A 5 -31.93 -3.46 -35.91
N ALA A 6 -32.83 -2.50 -36.14
CA ALA A 6 -32.69 -1.49 -37.19
C ALA A 6 -31.44 -0.60 -37.03
N ASN A 7 -30.96 -0.48 -35.79
CA ASN A 7 -29.84 0.38 -35.41
C ASN A 7 -28.47 -0.30 -35.50
N LEU A 8 -28.41 -1.58 -35.88
CA LEU A 8 -27.15 -2.32 -36.02
C LEU A 8 -26.63 -2.24 -37.45
N SER A 9 -25.32 -2.04 -37.61
CA SER A 9 -24.64 -2.34 -38.88
C SER A 9 -24.67 -3.85 -39.16
N HIS A 10 -24.30 -4.25 -40.39
CA HIS A 10 -24.19 -5.67 -40.74
C HIS A 10 -23.17 -6.39 -39.83
N SER A 11 -21.98 -5.81 -39.65
CA SER A 11 -20.94 -6.33 -38.76
C SER A 11 -21.37 -6.38 -37.29
N GLN A 12 -22.05 -5.35 -36.78
CA GLN A 12 -22.58 -5.36 -35.41
C GLN A 12 -23.66 -6.44 -35.20
N PHE A 13 -24.47 -6.70 -36.24
CA PHE A 13 -25.46 -7.78 -36.20
C PHE A 13 -24.81 -9.17 -36.21
N GLU A 14 -23.73 -9.35 -36.98
CA GLU A 14 -22.93 -10.57 -36.99
C GLU A 14 -22.27 -10.84 -35.63
N ASP A 15 -21.65 -9.81 -35.02
CA ASP A 15 -21.09 -9.87 -33.67
C ASP A 15 -22.16 -10.30 -32.65
N LEU A 16 -23.33 -9.68 -32.69
CA LEU A 16 -24.45 -10.01 -31.81
C LEU A 16 -24.91 -11.46 -31.97
N CYS A 17 -25.03 -11.93 -33.21
CA CYS A 17 -25.45 -13.30 -33.50
C CYS A 17 -24.42 -14.32 -33.01
N ARG A 18 -23.12 -14.05 -33.17
CA ARG A 18 -22.05 -14.91 -32.66
C ARG A 18 -22.14 -15.10 -31.16
N ASP A 19 -22.36 -14.03 -30.41
CA ASP A 19 -22.45 -14.09 -28.96
C ASP A 19 -23.73 -14.79 -28.48
N LEU A 20 -24.88 -14.49 -29.10
CA LEU A 20 -26.16 -15.11 -28.72
C LEU A 20 -26.19 -16.61 -29.00
N ILE A 21 -25.77 -17.02 -30.21
CA ILE A 21 -25.76 -18.44 -30.59
C ILE A 21 -24.64 -19.18 -29.87
N GLY A 22 -23.49 -18.55 -29.65
CA GLY A 22 -22.42 -19.11 -28.84
C GLY A 22 -22.87 -19.39 -27.40
N ALA A 23 -23.59 -18.46 -26.79
CA ALA A 23 -24.16 -18.64 -25.46
C ALA A 23 -25.25 -19.72 -25.42
N GLU A 24 -26.10 -19.82 -26.44
CA GLU A 24 -27.17 -20.84 -26.49
C GLU A 24 -26.63 -22.25 -26.66
N LEU A 25 -25.57 -22.40 -27.45
CA LEU A 25 -24.96 -23.70 -27.75
C LEU A 25 -23.79 -24.05 -26.81
N GLU A 26 -23.43 -23.15 -25.90
CA GLU A 26 -22.26 -23.27 -25.02
C GLU A 26 -20.95 -23.48 -25.80
N VAL A 27 -20.80 -22.83 -26.95
CA VAL A 27 -19.61 -22.89 -27.82
C VAL A 27 -19.08 -21.50 -28.15
N ARG A 28 -17.79 -21.42 -28.48
CA ARG A 28 -17.15 -20.18 -28.93
C ARG A 28 -17.00 -20.15 -30.45
N PHE A 29 -17.62 -19.18 -31.12
CA PHE A 29 -17.38 -18.93 -32.54
C PHE A 29 -16.13 -18.04 -32.76
N GLU A 30 -15.32 -18.41 -33.75
CA GLU A 30 -14.23 -17.58 -34.27
C GLU A 30 -14.81 -16.37 -35.02
N ALA A 31 -14.26 -15.18 -34.78
CA ALA A 31 -14.57 -13.97 -35.54
C ALA A 31 -13.48 -13.76 -36.61
N PHE A 32 -13.87 -13.49 -37.85
CA PHE A 32 -12.97 -13.22 -38.95
C PHE A 32 -12.97 -11.72 -39.29
N PRO A 33 -11.82 -11.13 -39.65
CA PRO A 33 -11.75 -9.72 -40.06
C PRO A 33 -12.47 -9.48 -41.40
N GLU A 34 -12.98 -8.26 -41.62
CA GLU A 34 -13.61 -7.85 -42.88
C GLU A 34 -12.65 -8.11 -44.07
N GLY A 35 -13.04 -9.03 -44.95
CA GLY A 35 -12.28 -9.50 -46.11
C GLY A 35 -13.21 -10.09 -47.18
N PRO A 36 -12.71 -10.58 -48.31
CA PRO A 36 -13.55 -11.15 -49.36
C PRO A 36 -14.43 -12.28 -48.79
N ASP A 37 -15.76 -12.06 -48.78
CA ASP A 37 -16.77 -12.90 -48.15
C ASP A 37 -16.74 -14.36 -48.64
N ASP A 38 -16.15 -15.26 -47.84
CA ASP A 38 -16.34 -16.72 -48.00
C ASP A 38 -17.71 -17.18 -47.45
N GLY A 39 -18.61 -16.24 -47.13
CA GLY A 39 -20.02 -16.53 -46.82
C GLY A 39 -20.27 -17.10 -45.43
N MET A 40 -19.34 -16.95 -44.47
CA MET A 40 -19.46 -17.43 -43.09
C MET A 40 -19.10 -16.36 -42.07
N ASP A 41 -20.00 -16.10 -41.12
CA ASP A 41 -19.88 -14.99 -40.15
C ASP A 41 -19.39 -15.46 -38.78
N GLY A 42 -19.35 -16.78 -38.57
CA GLY A 42 -18.70 -17.43 -37.44
C GLY A 42 -18.44 -18.92 -37.69
N ARG A 43 -17.36 -19.45 -37.11
CA ARG A 43 -17.06 -20.90 -37.16
C ARG A 43 -16.62 -21.44 -35.81
N HIS A 44 -17.08 -22.64 -35.48
CA HIS A 44 -16.59 -23.41 -34.35
C HIS A 44 -16.12 -24.79 -34.84
N VAL A 45 -14.87 -25.15 -34.59
CA VAL A 45 -14.28 -26.43 -35.05
C VAL A 45 -14.14 -27.39 -33.89
N THR A 46 -14.67 -28.61 -34.05
CA THR A 46 -14.47 -29.74 -33.12
C THR A 46 -13.80 -30.90 -33.85
N ALA A 47 -13.45 -31.96 -33.11
CA ALA A 47 -12.91 -33.20 -33.70
C ALA A 47 -13.89 -33.88 -34.69
N ASP A 48 -15.19 -33.60 -34.55
CA ASP A 48 -16.27 -34.19 -35.35
C ASP A 48 -16.73 -33.31 -36.54
N GLY A 49 -16.10 -32.14 -36.73
CA GLY A 49 -16.35 -31.24 -37.86
C GLY A 49 -16.57 -29.77 -37.45
N ALA A 50 -16.95 -28.93 -38.41
CA ALA A 50 -17.13 -27.50 -38.20
C ALA A 50 -18.60 -27.08 -38.16
N ILE A 51 -18.99 -26.36 -37.11
CA ILE A 51 -20.27 -25.64 -37.03
C ILE A 51 -20.07 -24.27 -37.67
N ILE A 52 -20.88 -23.96 -38.69
CA ILE A 52 -20.84 -22.68 -39.40
C ILE A 52 -22.08 -21.87 -39.03
N LEU A 53 -21.84 -20.63 -38.60
CA LEU A 53 -22.86 -19.64 -38.33
C LEU A 53 -22.84 -18.59 -39.44
N GLN A 54 -24.02 -18.30 -39.97
CA GLN A 54 -24.21 -17.20 -40.91
C GLN A 54 -25.31 -16.26 -40.40
N ALA A 55 -25.00 -14.98 -40.31
CA ALA A 55 -25.86 -13.92 -39.84
C ALA A 55 -26.25 -12.98 -40.99
N LYS A 56 -27.54 -12.93 -41.30
CA LYS A 56 -28.07 -12.12 -42.40
C LYS A 56 -28.97 -11.01 -41.87
N HIS A 57 -28.47 -9.77 -41.89
CA HIS A 57 -29.22 -8.58 -41.46
C HIS A 57 -30.24 -8.12 -42.52
N TYR A 58 -31.45 -8.72 -42.54
CA TYR A 58 -32.45 -8.56 -43.62
C TYR A 58 -33.77 -7.89 -43.18
N LEU A 59 -33.76 -7.11 -42.11
CA LEU A 59 -34.93 -6.43 -41.54
C LEU A 59 -35.78 -5.69 -42.60
N ARG A 60 -35.16 -4.82 -43.41
CA ARG A 60 -35.85 -3.99 -44.42
C ARG A 60 -36.17 -4.74 -45.72
N SER A 61 -35.43 -5.82 -46.00
CA SER A 61 -35.50 -6.57 -47.26
C SER A 61 -36.49 -7.73 -47.21
N GLY A 62 -36.78 -8.25 -46.02
CA GLY A 62 -37.76 -9.30 -45.79
C GLY A 62 -37.29 -10.71 -46.18
N SER A 63 -38.10 -11.70 -45.80
CA SER A 63 -37.83 -13.13 -45.96
C SER A 63 -37.76 -13.62 -47.40
N VAL A 64 -38.45 -12.96 -48.34
CA VAL A 64 -38.43 -13.33 -49.77
C VAL A 64 -37.06 -13.06 -50.40
N LYS A 65 -36.45 -11.91 -50.11
CA LYS A 65 -35.10 -11.58 -50.58
C LYS A 65 -34.04 -12.44 -49.90
N LEU A 66 -34.20 -12.71 -48.60
CA LEU A 66 -33.36 -13.64 -47.87
C LEU A 66 -33.37 -15.03 -48.54
N LEU A 67 -34.55 -15.56 -48.86
CA LEU A 67 -34.69 -16.86 -49.52
C LEU A 67 -33.99 -16.89 -50.89
N SER A 68 -34.12 -15.82 -51.69
CA SER A 68 -33.42 -15.72 -52.98
C SER A 68 -31.90 -15.70 -52.81
N LYS A 69 -31.39 -15.01 -51.78
CA LYS A 69 -29.95 -14.97 -51.48
C LYS A 69 -29.43 -16.32 -51.01
N MET A 70 -30.14 -16.99 -50.10
CA MET A 70 -29.77 -18.31 -49.61
C MET A 70 -29.76 -19.37 -50.73
N LYS A 71 -30.66 -19.27 -51.71
CA LYS A 71 -30.62 -20.13 -52.91
C LYS A 71 -29.37 -19.92 -53.74
N ALA A 72 -28.90 -18.69 -53.87
CA ALA A 72 -27.67 -18.37 -54.61
C ALA A 72 -26.41 -18.82 -53.85
N GLU A 73 -26.43 -18.77 -52.51
CA GLU A 73 -25.30 -19.16 -51.65
C GLU A 73 -25.21 -20.68 -51.43
N ARG A 74 -26.18 -21.47 -51.92
CA ARG A 74 -26.21 -22.92 -51.71
C ARG A 74 -24.92 -23.63 -52.15
N ALA A 75 -24.41 -23.29 -53.34
CA ALA A 75 -23.17 -23.90 -53.84
C ALA A 75 -21.96 -23.60 -52.93
N SER A 76 -21.91 -22.39 -52.34
CA SER A 76 -20.87 -22.00 -51.38
C SER A 76 -21.00 -22.76 -50.06
N ILE A 77 -22.22 -22.90 -49.54
CA ILE A 77 -22.51 -23.67 -48.32
C ILE A 77 -22.09 -25.14 -48.50
N ASP A 78 -22.43 -25.75 -49.63
CA ASP A 78 -22.03 -27.12 -49.95
C ASP A 78 -20.50 -27.27 -50.06
N GLY A 79 -19.81 -26.23 -50.55
CA GLY A 79 -18.35 -26.19 -50.61
C GLY A 79 -17.65 -26.11 -49.24
N LEU A 80 -18.30 -25.59 -48.20
CA LEU A 80 -17.76 -25.50 -46.85
C LEU A 80 -17.76 -26.85 -46.10
N GLY A 81 -18.63 -27.79 -46.50
CA GLY A 81 -18.78 -29.10 -45.86
C GLY A 81 -18.97 -29.09 -44.33
N PRO A 82 -19.85 -28.24 -43.76
CA PRO A 82 -19.99 -28.10 -42.31
C PRO A 82 -20.63 -29.33 -41.66
N SER A 83 -20.30 -29.64 -40.40
CA SER A 83 -21.03 -30.66 -39.64
C SER A 83 -22.39 -30.18 -39.15
N ARG A 84 -22.60 -28.86 -39.06
CA ARG A 84 -23.91 -28.22 -38.79
C ARG A 84 -23.89 -26.78 -39.31
N TYR A 85 -24.95 -26.37 -39.99
CA TYR A 85 -25.15 -25.01 -40.47
C TYR A 85 -26.24 -24.30 -39.68
N ILE A 86 -25.97 -23.07 -39.25
CA ILE A 86 -26.90 -22.23 -38.47
C ILE A 86 -27.10 -20.90 -39.19
N LEU A 87 -28.36 -20.53 -39.41
CA LEU A 87 -28.73 -19.25 -39.99
C LEU A 87 -29.41 -18.37 -38.93
N THR A 88 -28.87 -17.17 -38.72
CA THR A 88 -29.53 -16.12 -37.96
C THR A 88 -29.95 -14.98 -38.87
N THR A 89 -31.10 -14.36 -38.60
CA THR A 89 -31.57 -13.22 -39.39
C THR A 89 -32.43 -12.26 -38.58
N SER A 90 -32.34 -10.97 -38.90
CA SER A 90 -33.25 -9.95 -38.37
C SER A 90 -34.62 -9.89 -39.08
N ALA A 91 -34.85 -10.75 -40.08
CA ALA A 91 -36.16 -10.86 -40.72
C ALA A 91 -37.15 -11.64 -39.82
N THR A 92 -38.43 -11.24 -39.84
CA THR A 92 -39.51 -12.03 -39.24
C THR A 92 -39.76 -13.28 -40.08
N LEU A 93 -39.85 -14.44 -39.41
CA LEU A 93 -39.98 -15.74 -40.07
C LEU A 93 -41.27 -16.42 -39.64
N THR A 94 -42.11 -16.77 -40.63
CA THR A 94 -43.24 -17.68 -40.41
C THR A 94 -42.76 -19.15 -40.48
N PRO A 95 -43.54 -20.12 -39.98
CA PRO A 95 -43.22 -21.54 -40.13
C PRO A 95 -43.01 -21.98 -41.59
N LYS A 96 -43.77 -21.39 -42.52
CA LYS A 96 -43.60 -21.62 -43.95
C LYS A 96 -42.26 -21.07 -44.45
N ASN A 97 -41.88 -19.85 -44.05
CA ASN A 97 -40.59 -19.26 -44.42
C ASN A 97 -39.41 -20.08 -43.90
N LYS A 98 -39.49 -20.62 -42.66
CA LYS A 98 -38.45 -21.50 -42.11
C LYS A 98 -38.32 -22.79 -42.92
N SER A 99 -39.44 -23.36 -43.35
CA SER A 99 -39.46 -24.57 -44.20
C SER A 99 -38.84 -24.31 -45.57
N ASP A 100 -39.18 -23.17 -46.20
CA ASP A 100 -38.64 -22.77 -47.50
C ASP A 100 -37.12 -22.49 -47.43
N LEU A 101 -36.66 -21.84 -46.34
CA LEU A 101 -35.23 -21.58 -46.09
C LEU A 101 -34.46 -22.87 -45.82
N ALA A 102 -35.03 -23.81 -45.07
CA ALA A 102 -34.42 -25.12 -44.86
C ALA A 102 -34.21 -25.87 -46.17
N GLY A 103 -35.20 -25.82 -47.08
CA GLY A 103 -35.05 -26.37 -48.43
C GLY A 103 -33.93 -25.70 -49.25
N ALA A 104 -33.76 -24.38 -49.11
CA ALA A 104 -32.71 -23.63 -49.79
C ALA A 104 -31.30 -23.96 -49.26
N ILE A 105 -31.13 -24.08 -47.94
CA ILE A 105 -29.84 -24.36 -47.27
C ILE A 105 -29.41 -25.82 -47.45
N GLY A 106 -30.35 -26.77 -47.32
CA GLY A 106 -30.08 -28.18 -47.60
C GLY A 106 -29.68 -29.06 -46.43
N PRO A 107 -28.97 -30.18 -46.70
CA PRO A 107 -28.78 -31.27 -45.74
C PRO A 107 -27.88 -30.89 -44.56
N TRP A 108 -27.15 -29.78 -44.65
CA TRP A 108 -26.29 -29.25 -43.60
C TRP A 108 -27.06 -28.61 -42.43
N LEU A 109 -28.35 -28.32 -42.64
CA LEU A 109 -29.25 -27.87 -41.59
C LEU A 109 -29.87 -29.10 -40.90
N HIS A 110 -29.61 -29.32 -39.62
CA HIS A 110 -30.13 -30.51 -38.92
C HIS A 110 -31.63 -30.40 -38.65
N SER A 111 -32.11 -29.20 -38.38
CA SER A 111 -33.52 -28.93 -38.10
C SER A 111 -33.87 -27.50 -38.46
N THR A 112 -35.16 -27.21 -38.67
CA THR A 112 -35.67 -25.83 -38.75
C THR A 112 -35.38 -25.01 -37.48
N SER A 113 -35.04 -25.67 -36.36
CA SER A 113 -34.57 -25.02 -35.13
C SER A 113 -33.18 -24.38 -35.27
N ASP A 114 -32.40 -24.71 -36.30
CA ASP A 114 -31.12 -24.05 -36.62
C ASP A 114 -31.31 -22.74 -37.38
N ILE A 115 -32.56 -22.31 -37.59
CA ILE A 115 -32.92 -21.04 -38.21
C ILE A 115 -33.53 -20.13 -37.14
N PHE A 116 -32.77 -19.11 -36.76
CA PHE A 116 -33.14 -18.11 -35.78
C PHE A 116 -33.61 -16.84 -36.48
N GLY A 117 -34.91 -16.55 -36.39
CA GLY A 117 -35.49 -15.29 -36.85
C GLY A 117 -35.45 -14.22 -35.77
N GLN A 118 -36.01 -13.05 -36.10
CA GLN A 118 -36.06 -11.91 -35.18
C GLN A 118 -36.66 -12.25 -33.79
N ASP A 119 -37.75 -13.02 -33.76
CA ASP A 119 -38.41 -13.40 -32.50
C ASP A 119 -37.54 -14.35 -31.66
N ASP A 120 -36.82 -15.27 -32.31
CA ASP A 120 -35.92 -16.22 -31.65
C ASP A 120 -34.74 -15.47 -31.03
N LEU A 121 -34.13 -14.53 -31.77
CA LEU A 121 -33.04 -13.69 -31.28
C LEU A 121 -33.48 -12.81 -30.10
N ASN A 122 -34.70 -12.26 -30.15
CA ASN A 122 -35.28 -11.55 -29.00
C ASN A 122 -35.51 -12.47 -27.80
N GLY A 123 -35.90 -13.72 -28.02
CA GLY A 123 -35.96 -14.74 -26.97
C GLY A 123 -34.59 -14.96 -26.30
N LEU A 124 -33.53 -15.07 -27.10
CA LEU A 124 -32.16 -15.23 -26.59
C LEU A 124 -31.68 -13.98 -25.83
N LEU A 125 -32.02 -12.78 -26.27
CA LEU A 125 -31.68 -11.54 -25.54
C LEU A 125 -32.37 -11.46 -24.18
N ARG A 126 -33.60 -11.97 -24.05
CA ARG A 126 -34.27 -12.09 -22.75
C ARG A 126 -33.60 -13.15 -21.85
N LYS A 127 -33.09 -14.23 -22.44
CA LYS A 127 -32.35 -15.29 -21.74
C LYS A 127 -30.95 -14.84 -21.29
N PHE A 128 -30.29 -14.00 -22.08
CA PHE A 128 -28.90 -13.56 -21.87
C PHE A 128 -28.78 -12.02 -21.74
N PRO A 129 -29.26 -11.43 -20.63
CA PRO A 129 -29.29 -9.97 -20.46
C PRO A 129 -27.89 -9.32 -20.43
N HIS A 130 -26.84 -10.06 -20.09
CA HIS A 130 -25.46 -9.56 -20.11
C HIS A 130 -24.95 -9.28 -21.54
N ILE A 131 -25.46 -10.00 -22.55
CA ILE A 131 -25.12 -9.75 -23.97
C ILE A 131 -25.73 -8.43 -24.43
N VAL A 132 -26.95 -8.10 -23.99
CA VAL A 132 -27.57 -6.79 -24.26
C VAL A 132 -26.67 -5.64 -23.78
N ILE A 133 -26.05 -5.79 -22.60
CA ILE A 133 -25.15 -4.78 -22.02
C ILE A 133 -23.87 -4.66 -22.85
N ALA A 134 -23.27 -5.78 -23.26
CA ALA A 134 -22.03 -5.81 -24.04
C ALA A 134 -22.17 -5.17 -25.43
N HIS A 135 -23.35 -5.24 -26.04
CA HIS A 135 -23.63 -4.73 -27.38
C HIS A 135 -24.20 -3.30 -27.34
N GLN A 136 -23.32 -2.31 -27.20
CA GLN A 136 -23.67 -0.89 -26.99
C GLN A 136 -24.70 -0.34 -27.99
N ALA A 137 -24.61 -0.75 -29.26
CA ALA A 137 -25.48 -0.27 -30.34
C ALA A 137 -26.97 -0.63 -30.13
N LEU A 138 -27.29 -1.65 -29.33
CA LEU A 138 -28.68 -2.03 -29.01
C LEU A 138 -29.41 -1.00 -28.15
N TRP A 139 -28.68 -0.21 -27.34
CA TRP A 139 -29.26 0.68 -26.35
C TRP A 139 -28.79 2.13 -26.44
N THR A 140 -27.82 2.44 -27.31
CA THR A 140 -27.27 3.79 -27.48
C THR A 140 -28.31 4.80 -27.99
N GLN A 141 -29.26 4.37 -28.82
CA GLN A 141 -30.28 5.26 -29.41
C GLN A 141 -31.63 5.22 -28.70
N ASP A 142 -31.81 4.30 -27.75
CA ASP A 142 -33.04 4.18 -26.99
C ASP A 142 -32.84 4.73 -25.57
N SER A 143 -33.29 5.97 -25.37
CA SER A 143 -33.19 6.65 -24.08
C SER A 143 -33.94 5.93 -22.96
N ALA A 144 -34.96 5.12 -23.26
CA ALA A 144 -35.64 4.30 -22.26
C ALA A 144 -34.75 3.13 -21.83
N VAL A 145 -34.08 2.47 -22.79
CA VAL A 145 -33.15 1.36 -22.48
C VAL A 145 -31.90 1.86 -21.77
N LEU A 146 -31.32 2.98 -22.22
CA LEU A 146 -30.18 3.61 -21.57
C LEU A 146 -30.55 4.06 -20.15
N LYS A 147 -31.76 4.59 -19.94
CA LYS A 147 -32.28 4.89 -18.60
C LYS A 147 -32.44 3.62 -17.78
N THR A 148 -32.93 2.50 -18.32
CA THR A 148 -33.04 1.24 -17.57
C THR A 148 -31.68 0.64 -17.23
N ILE A 149 -30.72 0.62 -18.15
CA ILE A 149 -29.36 0.10 -17.91
C ILE A 149 -28.62 1.00 -16.91
N VAL A 150 -28.69 2.33 -17.08
CA VAL A 150 -28.11 3.27 -16.10
C VAL A 150 -28.83 3.17 -14.77
N THR A 151 -30.16 3.04 -14.72
CA THR A 151 -30.91 2.88 -13.46
C THR A 151 -30.59 1.55 -12.79
N GLN A 152 -30.36 0.48 -13.55
CA GLN A 152 -29.97 -0.83 -13.03
C GLN A 152 -28.50 -0.81 -12.54
N ALA A 153 -27.58 -0.29 -13.33
CA ALA A 153 -26.18 -0.11 -12.95
C ALA A 153 -26.02 0.85 -11.76
N VAL A 154 -26.82 1.92 -11.73
CA VAL A 154 -26.91 2.84 -10.59
C VAL A 154 -27.64 2.17 -9.43
N SER A 155 -28.63 1.30 -9.61
CA SER A 155 -29.26 0.54 -8.52
C SER A 155 -28.38 -0.57 -7.96
N ASP A 156 -27.47 -1.11 -8.78
CA ASP A 156 -26.49 -2.14 -8.39
C ASP A 156 -25.23 -1.50 -7.80
N ALA A 157 -24.88 -0.27 -8.20
CA ALA A 157 -23.77 0.53 -7.66
C ALA A 157 -24.16 1.44 -6.50
N LEU A 158 -25.43 1.88 -6.42
CA LEU A 158 -25.98 2.47 -5.21
C LEU A 158 -26.18 1.33 -4.22
N PRO A 159 -25.85 1.53 -2.93
CA PRO A 159 -26.34 0.62 -1.92
C PRO A 159 -27.86 0.57 -2.05
N LYS A 160 -28.41 -0.62 -2.34
CA LYS A 160 -29.86 -0.86 -2.28
C LYS A 160 -30.37 -0.14 -1.04
N PRO A 161 -31.44 0.69 -1.12
CA PRO A 161 -31.95 1.37 0.05
C PRO A 161 -32.07 0.31 1.12
N ALA A 162 -31.30 0.47 2.19
CA ALA A 162 -31.23 -0.56 3.22
C ALA A 162 -32.69 -0.86 3.57
N PRO A 163 -33.15 -2.13 3.47
CA PRO A 163 -34.42 -2.46 4.10
C PRO A 163 -34.33 -1.86 5.50
N MET A 164 -35.39 -1.12 5.91
CA MET A 164 -35.51 -0.46 7.22
C MET A 164 -34.56 -1.13 8.20
N PRO A 165 -33.48 -0.46 8.66
CA PRO A 165 -32.42 -1.12 9.40
C PRO A 165 -33.05 -2.06 10.40
N THR A 166 -32.64 -3.33 10.45
CA THR A 166 -33.28 -4.34 11.30
C THR A 166 -33.39 -3.85 12.74
N ALA A 167 -32.49 -2.94 13.16
CA ALA A 167 -32.57 -2.14 14.37
C ALA A 167 -33.86 -1.31 14.51
N LEU A 168 -34.23 -0.49 13.52
CA LEU A 168 -35.44 0.36 13.47
C LEU A 168 -36.73 -0.47 13.34
N ALA A 169 -36.74 -1.54 12.52
CA ALA A 169 -37.86 -2.47 12.43
C ALA A 169 -38.12 -3.26 13.73
N ARG A 170 -37.07 -3.49 14.54
CA ARG A 170 -37.15 -4.10 15.88
C ARG A 170 -37.34 -3.08 17.02
N LEU A 171 -37.19 -1.78 16.76
CA LEU A 171 -37.34 -0.68 17.75
C LEU A 171 -38.75 -0.07 17.74
N LEU A 172 -39.48 -0.19 16.64
CA LEU A 172 -40.85 0.28 16.53
C LEU A 172 -41.82 -0.88 16.86
N PRO A 173 -42.69 -0.77 17.88
CA PRO A 173 -43.77 -1.73 18.03
C PRO A 173 -44.70 -1.55 16.83
N THR A 174 -44.85 -2.58 16.01
CA THR A 174 -46.05 -2.71 15.19
C THR A 174 -47.21 -2.81 16.18
N VAL A 175 -48.05 -1.78 16.23
CA VAL A 175 -49.31 -1.84 16.96
C VAL A 175 -50.23 -2.78 16.21
N THR A 176 -50.01 -4.08 16.41
CA THR A 176 -50.97 -5.15 16.13
C THR A 176 -50.67 -6.30 17.07
N ASN A 177 -51.61 -6.50 17.99
CA ASN A 177 -51.81 -7.63 18.88
C ASN A 177 -50.87 -7.76 20.09
N SER A 178 -51.54 -7.78 21.24
CA SER A 178 -51.05 -7.95 22.60
C SER A 178 -50.55 -9.38 22.85
N ASP A 179 -49.31 -9.67 22.44
CA ASP A 179 -48.44 -10.74 22.99
C ASP A 179 -47.04 -10.67 22.34
N VAL A 180 -46.36 -9.51 22.45
CA VAL A 180 -44.99 -9.36 21.93
C VAL A 180 -43.99 -9.37 23.09
N GLU A 181 -43.18 -10.43 23.14
CA GLU A 181 -42.01 -10.57 23.99
C GLU A 181 -41.12 -9.30 23.87
N SER A 182 -40.71 -8.72 25.01
CA SER A 182 -39.89 -7.49 24.98
C SER A 182 -38.59 -7.75 24.20
N PRO A 183 -38.17 -6.86 23.28
CA PRO A 183 -37.00 -7.10 22.45
C PRO A 183 -35.75 -7.28 23.33
N ALA A 184 -34.86 -8.19 22.92
CA ALA A 184 -33.64 -8.48 23.65
C ALA A 184 -32.75 -7.22 23.76
N ARG A 185 -32.16 -7.01 24.95
CA ARG A 185 -31.14 -5.99 25.19
C ARG A 185 -29.81 -6.47 24.62
N ASP A 186 -29.50 -6.07 23.39
CA ASP A 186 -28.37 -6.56 22.61
C ASP A 186 -27.40 -5.45 22.15
N VAL A 187 -27.59 -4.21 22.63
CA VAL A 187 -26.89 -3.03 22.09
C VAL A 187 -25.89 -2.44 23.08
N LEU A 188 -24.68 -2.12 22.62
CA LEU A 188 -23.78 -1.18 23.28
C LEU A 188 -24.18 0.24 22.89
N PHE A 189 -24.72 0.98 23.84
CA PHE A 189 -25.22 2.33 23.63
C PHE A 189 -24.13 3.35 23.96
N ILE A 190 -23.60 4.05 22.97
CA ILE A 190 -22.64 5.14 23.19
C ILE A 190 -23.41 6.42 23.46
N LEU A 191 -23.42 6.85 24.72
CA LEU A 191 -24.03 8.09 25.16
C LEU A 191 -22.95 9.18 25.17
N LYS A 192 -23.10 10.19 24.32
CA LYS A 192 -22.05 11.19 24.06
C LYS A 192 -22.63 12.58 23.75
N ALA A 193 -21.84 13.63 23.96
CA ALA A 193 -22.24 14.99 23.64
C ALA A 193 -21.98 15.29 22.14
N SER A 194 -23.02 15.69 21.42
CA SER A 194 -22.94 16.01 19.98
C SER A 194 -22.89 17.52 19.77
N PRO A 195 -22.01 18.05 18.89
CA PRO A 195 -21.07 17.34 18.01
C PRO A 195 -19.69 17.07 18.64
N LEU A 196 -19.46 17.48 19.89
CA LEU A 196 -18.14 17.51 20.53
C LEU A 196 -17.41 16.15 20.52
N ASP A 197 -18.15 15.07 20.74
CA ASP A 197 -17.62 13.71 20.86
C ASP A 197 -17.84 12.87 19.60
N ASP A 198 -18.28 13.47 18.50
CA ASP A 198 -18.56 12.76 17.25
C ASP A 198 -17.33 12.03 16.73
N GLU A 199 -16.16 12.69 16.70
CA GLU A 199 -14.92 12.10 16.21
C GLU A 199 -14.50 10.87 17.03
N PHE A 200 -14.61 10.96 18.36
CA PHE A 200 -14.27 9.84 19.24
C PHE A 200 -15.23 8.67 19.06
N THR A 201 -16.53 8.94 18.99
CA THR A 201 -17.55 7.91 18.79
C THR A 201 -17.44 7.26 17.42
N LEU A 202 -17.19 8.05 16.37
CA LEU A 202 -16.89 7.56 15.03
C LEU A 202 -15.63 6.69 15.05
N TRP A 203 -14.61 7.03 15.84
CA TRP A 203 -13.43 6.17 15.99
C TRP A 203 -13.70 4.87 16.76
N LEU A 204 -14.51 4.91 17.83
CA LEU A 204 -14.74 3.80 18.76
C LEU A 204 -15.72 2.77 18.23
N ALA A 205 -16.90 3.20 17.77
CA ALA A 205 -18.00 2.32 17.40
C ALA A 205 -17.60 1.25 16.37
N PRO A 206 -16.88 1.56 15.28
CA PRO A 206 -16.51 0.57 14.27
C PRO A 206 -15.53 -0.48 14.77
N LYS A 207 -14.76 -0.17 15.83
CA LYS A 207 -13.86 -1.16 16.46
C LYS A 207 -14.65 -2.11 17.33
N LEU A 208 -15.69 -1.62 18.01
CA LEU A 208 -16.63 -2.47 18.74
C LEU A 208 -17.46 -3.33 17.77
N GLU A 209 -17.92 -2.77 16.64
CA GLU A 209 -18.61 -3.51 15.59
C GLU A 209 -17.70 -4.57 14.94
N ALA A 210 -16.44 -4.24 14.64
CA ALA A 210 -15.47 -5.19 14.11
C ALA A 210 -15.18 -6.33 15.09
N GLU A 211 -15.27 -6.06 16.39
CA GLU A 211 -15.20 -7.10 17.39
C GLU A 211 -16.44 -7.98 17.37
N GLY A 212 -17.62 -7.51 16.93
CA GLY A 212 -18.88 -8.25 16.86
C GLY A 212 -19.96 -7.74 17.81
N TYR A 213 -19.77 -6.56 18.40
CA TYR A 213 -20.79 -5.90 19.21
C TYR A 213 -21.78 -5.13 18.33
N HIS A 214 -23.06 -5.11 18.71
CA HIS A 214 -24.01 -4.21 18.07
C HIS A 214 -23.95 -2.85 18.77
N VAL A 215 -23.68 -1.77 18.04
CA VAL A 215 -23.44 -0.45 18.61
C VAL A 215 -24.54 0.52 18.18
N PHE A 216 -24.99 1.35 19.11
CA PHE A 216 -25.84 2.49 18.83
C PHE A 216 -25.14 3.78 19.26
N ALA A 217 -25.14 4.77 18.38
CA ALA A 217 -24.91 6.17 18.71
C ALA A 217 -25.80 7.02 17.80
N ASP A 218 -26.18 8.20 18.28
CA ASP A 218 -27.02 9.15 17.55
C ASP A 218 -26.43 9.48 16.15
N ILE A 219 -25.14 9.81 16.07
CA ILE A 219 -24.41 10.16 14.83
C ILE A 219 -24.32 8.99 13.83
N LEU A 220 -24.49 7.75 14.32
CA LEU A 220 -24.43 6.54 13.49
C LEU A 220 -25.81 6.09 13.02
N THR A 221 -26.86 6.42 13.78
CA THR A 221 -28.18 5.77 13.64
C THR A 221 -29.27 6.72 13.19
N LEU A 222 -29.27 7.95 13.71
CA LEU A 222 -30.33 8.91 13.41
C LEU A 222 -30.17 9.49 12.00
N GLN A 223 -31.29 9.66 11.31
CA GLN A 223 -31.39 10.27 9.99
C GLN A 223 -32.05 11.65 10.07
N PRO A 224 -31.80 12.54 9.09
CA PRO A 224 -32.54 13.78 8.97
C PRO A 224 -34.06 13.53 8.93
N GLY A 225 -34.79 14.13 9.87
CA GLY A 225 -36.24 13.93 10.03
C GLY A 225 -36.67 13.05 11.20
N ASP A 226 -35.73 12.33 11.83
CA ASP A 226 -36.00 11.53 13.03
C ASP A 226 -36.30 12.42 14.24
N ARG A 227 -37.11 11.91 15.17
CA ARG A 227 -37.37 12.58 16.45
C ARG A 227 -36.28 12.19 17.44
N GLY A 228 -35.05 12.64 17.13
CA GLY A 228 -33.81 12.14 17.74
C GLY A 228 -33.87 11.90 19.24
N ARG A 229 -34.39 12.85 20.03
CA ARG A 229 -34.48 12.69 21.49
C ARG A 229 -35.37 11.51 21.92
N ARG A 230 -36.55 11.35 21.31
CA ARG A 230 -37.48 10.26 21.65
C ARG A 230 -36.93 8.89 21.24
N ASP A 231 -36.25 8.83 20.11
CA ASP A 231 -35.71 7.57 19.58
C ASP A 231 -34.46 7.13 20.36
N VAL A 232 -33.62 8.08 20.78
CA VAL A 232 -32.49 7.88 21.71
C VAL A 232 -32.97 7.31 23.05
N SER A 233 -33.93 7.96 23.71
CA SER A 233 -34.44 7.47 25.02
C SER A 233 -35.06 6.08 24.90
N ARG A 234 -35.84 5.80 23.84
CA ARG A 234 -36.44 4.47 23.64
C ARG A 234 -35.40 3.38 23.39
N ALA A 235 -34.35 3.67 22.62
CA ALA A 235 -33.26 2.72 22.40
C ALA A 235 -32.47 2.48 23.70
N LEU A 236 -32.24 3.52 24.49
CA LEU A 236 -31.61 3.44 25.81
C LEU A 236 -32.42 2.58 26.79
N GLU A 237 -33.73 2.78 26.87
CA GLU A 237 -34.61 2.08 27.82
C GLU A 237 -34.81 0.60 27.49
N HIS A 238 -35.03 0.29 26.21
CA HIS A 238 -35.51 -1.02 25.80
C HIS A 238 -34.46 -1.91 25.14
N ARG A 239 -33.35 -1.37 24.61
CA ARG A 239 -32.38 -2.14 23.80
C ARG A 239 -30.96 -2.12 24.32
N ALA A 240 -30.57 -1.10 25.10
CA ALA A 240 -29.23 -1.03 25.65
C ALA A 240 -28.96 -2.22 26.59
N ALA A 241 -27.90 -2.97 26.30
CA ALA A 241 -27.32 -3.99 27.15
C ALA A 241 -26.25 -3.40 28.08
N LYS A 242 -25.50 -2.41 27.57
CA LYS A 242 -24.55 -1.58 28.31
C LYS A 242 -24.56 -0.17 27.73
N VAL A 243 -24.35 0.81 28.59
CA VAL A 243 -24.19 2.21 28.21
C VAL A 243 -22.72 2.60 28.34
N LEU A 244 -22.11 3.02 27.24
CA LEU A 244 -20.77 3.56 27.17
C LEU A 244 -20.89 5.09 27.24
N LEU A 245 -20.72 5.66 28.43
CA LEU A 245 -20.85 7.10 28.66
C LEU A 245 -19.53 7.80 28.36
N VAL A 246 -19.51 8.68 27.36
CA VAL A 246 -18.35 9.50 27.05
C VAL A 246 -18.27 10.67 28.03
N CYS A 247 -17.21 10.68 28.85
CA CYS A 247 -17.03 11.65 29.92
C CYS A 247 -15.99 12.72 29.56
N ARG A 248 -16.48 13.96 29.44
CA ARG A 248 -15.72 15.21 29.48
C ARG A 248 -16.33 16.16 30.52
N ASN A 249 -15.66 17.27 30.81
CA ASN A 249 -16.24 18.33 31.64
C ASN A 249 -17.53 18.88 31.03
N ALA A 250 -17.58 19.04 29.70
CA ALA A 250 -18.78 19.46 28.98
C ALA A 250 -19.97 18.50 29.16
N THR A 251 -19.73 17.19 29.35
CA THR A 251 -20.79 16.20 29.62
C THR A 251 -21.54 16.49 30.93
N ALA A 252 -20.83 17.01 31.95
CA ALA A 252 -21.42 17.33 33.23
C ALA A 252 -22.28 18.61 33.19
N ASP A 253 -22.01 19.50 32.23
CA ASP A 253 -22.65 20.80 32.10
C ASP A 253 -23.86 20.77 31.12
N ASP A 254 -24.02 19.68 30.35
CA ASP A 254 -25.12 19.51 29.38
C ASP A 254 -26.37 18.88 30.03
N GLN A 255 -27.44 19.67 30.13
CA GLN A 255 -28.70 19.24 30.73
C GLN A 255 -29.38 18.09 29.98
N ALA A 256 -29.30 18.05 28.64
CA ALA A 256 -29.89 16.95 27.87
C ALA A 256 -29.16 15.63 28.14
N MET A 257 -27.83 15.70 28.32
CA MET A 257 -27.04 14.55 28.74
C MET A 257 -27.37 14.11 30.16
N GLN A 258 -27.63 15.04 31.09
CA GLN A 258 -28.06 14.67 32.43
C GLN A 258 -29.40 13.92 32.41
N ASP A 259 -30.35 14.36 31.59
CA ASP A 259 -31.64 13.68 31.43
C ASP A 259 -31.46 12.23 30.92
N ASP A 260 -30.61 12.02 29.89
CA ASP A 260 -30.32 10.67 29.37
C ASP A 260 -29.51 9.81 30.37
N ILE A 261 -28.63 10.42 31.18
CA ILE A 261 -27.91 9.72 32.26
C ILE A 261 -28.90 9.25 33.34
N ASP A 262 -29.87 10.09 33.71
CA ASP A 262 -30.89 9.73 34.70
C ASP A 262 -31.75 8.56 34.19
N ILE A 263 -32.14 8.56 32.91
CA ILE A 263 -32.81 7.41 32.27
C ILE A 263 -31.94 6.15 32.36
N ALA A 264 -30.66 6.25 32.01
CA ALA A 264 -29.73 5.11 32.08
C ALA A 264 -29.58 4.57 33.52
N LEU A 265 -29.57 5.44 34.52
CA LEU A 265 -29.50 5.07 35.94
C LEU A 265 -30.78 4.35 36.39
N ASP A 266 -31.94 4.80 35.94
CA ASP A 266 -33.22 4.16 36.28
C ASP A 266 -33.39 2.80 35.56
N VAL A 267 -32.91 2.69 34.32
CA VAL A 267 -32.80 1.41 33.62
C VAL A 267 -31.88 0.46 34.39
N ALA A 268 -30.70 0.93 34.84
CA ALA A 268 -29.74 0.13 35.60
C ALA A 268 -30.37 -0.45 36.89
N LYS A 269 -31.16 0.35 37.61
CA LYS A 269 -31.92 -0.12 38.79
C LYS A 269 -32.98 -1.14 38.40
N THR A 270 -33.74 -0.89 37.33
CA THR A 270 -34.83 -1.75 36.87
C THR A 270 -34.34 -3.14 36.46
N ILE A 271 -33.19 -3.22 35.77
CA ILE A 271 -32.58 -4.49 35.37
C ILE A 271 -31.63 -5.08 36.42
N ASN A 272 -31.45 -4.39 37.54
CA ASN A 272 -30.55 -4.75 38.64
C ASN A 272 -29.09 -4.99 38.20
N ASP A 273 -28.56 -4.10 37.35
CA ASP A 273 -27.17 -4.14 36.88
C ASP A 273 -26.40 -2.87 37.27
N ASN A 274 -25.69 -2.94 38.39
CA ASN A 274 -24.85 -1.84 38.89
C ASN A 274 -23.64 -1.51 37.98
N ARG A 275 -23.38 -2.32 36.94
CA ARG A 275 -22.33 -2.10 35.94
C ARG A 275 -22.92 -1.82 34.56
N PHE A 276 -24.19 -1.41 34.49
CA PHE A 276 -24.86 -1.09 33.24
C PHE A 276 -24.18 0.07 32.50
N ILE A 277 -23.76 1.10 33.24
CA ILE A 277 -23.06 2.27 32.71
C ILE A 277 -21.55 2.10 32.89
N ILE A 278 -20.79 2.24 31.81
CA ILE A 278 -19.33 2.20 31.76
C ILE A 278 -18.86 3.59 31.33
N GLN A 279 -18.18 4.29 32.24
CA GLN A 279 -17.63 5.62 31.96
C GLN A 279 -16.37 5.51 31.09
N LEU A 280 -16.30 6.30 30.01
CA LEU A 280 -15.16 6.42 29.09
C LEU A 280 -14.54 7.82 29.26
N LYS A 281 -13.42 7.91 29.97
CA LYS A 281 -12.80 9.19 30.33
C LYS A 281 -11.89 9.70 29.21
N LEU A 282 -12.27 10.79 28.55
CA LEU A 282 -11.47 11.42 27.48
C LEU A 282 -10.55 12.54 27.96
N GLU A 283 -10.84 13.15 29.10
CA GLU A 283 -10.01 14.18 29.71
C GLU A 283 -9.98 14.07 31.24
N PRO A 284 -8.98 14.65 31.92
CA PRO A 284 -9.06 14.89 33.36
C PRO A 284 -10.27 15.78 33.65
N GLY A 285 -11.30 15.22 34.28
CA GLY A 285 -12.55 15.92 34.48
C GLY A 285 -13.28 15.55 35.77
N ARG A 286 -14.36 16.31 36.03
CA ARG A 286 -15.21 16.14 37.20
C ARG A 286 -15.95 14.80 37.17
N LYS A 287 -16.30 14.29 38.35
CA LYS A 287 -17.13 13.09 38.49
C LYS A 287 -18.56 13.41 38.01
N ILE A 288 -19.14 12.49 37.24
CA ILE A 288 -20.56 12.57 36.84
C ILE A 288 -21.44 12.23 38.04
N LYS A 289 -22.51 13.00 38.24
CA LYS A 289 -23.48 12.80 39.33
C LYS A 289 -24.12 11.41 39.20
N GLY A 290 -24.29 10.70 40.32
CA GLY A 290 -24.83 9.34 40.33
C GLY A 290 -23.85 8.23 39.94
N LEU A 291 -22.66 8.57 39.42
CA LEU A 291 -21.63 7.61 38.98
C LEU A 291 -20.27 7.79 39.64
N GLY A 292 -20.19 8.65 40.67
CA GLY A 292 -18.93 9.09 41.28
C GLY A 292 -18.07 8.00 41.91
N ASP A 293 -18.64 6.83 42.19
CA ASP A 293 -17.95 5.69 42.83
C ASP A 293 -17.60 4.57 41.84
N SER A 294 -17.98 4.72 40.56
CA SER A 294 -17.65 3.76 39.51
C SER A 294 -16.29 4.06 38.88
N ILE A 295 -15.56 3.01 38.51
CA ILE A 295 -14.23 3.11 37.88
C ILE A 295 -14.41 3.32 36.38
N ALA A 296 -13.87 4.42 35.87
CA ALA A 296 -13.89 4.74 34.44
C ALA A 296 -12.77 4.03 33.67
N VAL A 297 -13.02 3.74 32.40
CA VAL A 297 -11.99 3.35 31.43
C VAL A 297 -11.24 4.60 30.98
N ASP A 298 -9.92 4.60 31.13
CA ASP A 298 -9.08 5.75 30.81
C ASP A 298 -8.71 5.78 29.31
N PHE A 299 -9.21 6.79 28.59
CA PHE A 299 -8.83 7.09 27.21
C PHE A 299 -7.89 8.31 27.09
N VAL A 300 -7.52 8.96 28.21
CA VAL A 300 -6.62 10.13 28.26
C VAL A 300 -5.19 9.74 27.86
N ARG A 301 -4.73 8.57 28.31
CA ARG A 301 -3.38 8.05 28.01
C ARG A 301 -3.22 7.58 26.56
N GLY A 302 -4.33 7.33 25.89
CA GLY A 302 -4.38 6.98 24.48
C GLY A 302 -5.58 6.10 24.16
N TRP A 303 -6.23 6.36 23.03
CA TRP A 303 -7.47 5.66 22.69
C TRP A 303 -7.30 4.15 22.49
N GLY A 304 -6.14 3.70 21.99
CA GLY A 304 -5.84 2.27 21.84
C GLY A 304 -5.73 1.51 23.15
N GLU A 305 -5.12 2.11 24.19
CA GLU A 305 -5.01 1.52 25.52
C GLU A 305 -6.39 1.47 26.22
N GLY A 306 -7.15 2.56 26.11
CA GLY A 306 -8.53 2.63 26.59
C GLY A 306 -9.43 1.59 25.93
N LEU A 307 -9.31 1.40 24.61
CA LEU A 307 -10.06 0.37 23.88
C LEU A 307 -9.73 -1.04 24.37
N GLY A 308 -8.45 -1.36 24.56
CA GLY A 308 -8.04 -2.68 25.08
C GLY A 308 -8.69 -2.96 26.44
N THR A 309 -8.65 -1.97 27.33
CA THR A 309 -9.28 -2.07 28.67
C THR A 309 -10.80 -2.19 28.58
N LEU A 310 -11.44 -1.46 27.67
CA LEU A 310 -12.89 -1.52 27.43
C LEU A 310 -13.31 -2.91 26.91
N LEU A 311 -12.60 -3.46 25.92
CA LEU A 311 -12.90 -4.78 25.35
C LEU A 311 -12.77 -5.89 26.40
N ASP A 312 -11.73 -5.85 27.22
CA ASP A 312 -11.56 -6.76 28.35
C ASP A 312 -12.70 -6.62 29.37
N THR A 313 -13.13 -5.38 29.64
CA THR A 313 -14.25 -5.10 30.55
C THR A 313 -15.56 -5.68 30.01
N LEU A 314 -15.90 -5.41 28.74
CA LEU A 314 -17.09 -5.93 28.07
C LEU A 314 -17.12 -7.46 28.05
N LYS A 315 -15.98 -8.09 27.78
CA LYS A 315 -15.82 -9.55 27.82
C LYS A 315 -16.06 -10.12 29.22
N ARG A 316 -15.44 -9.54 30.25
CA ARG A 316 -15.64 -9.96 31.66
C ARG A 316 -17.08 -9.78 32.13
N GLN A 317 -17.74 -8.74 31.65
CA GLN A 317 -19.14 -8.46 31.96
C GLN A 317 -20.14 -9.24 31.08
N ARG A 318 -19.66 -10.10 30.17
CA ARG A 318 -20.48 -10.88 29.24
C ARG A 318 -21.45 -10.01 28.44
N ALA A 319 -20.98 -8.85 27.99
CA ALA A 319 -21.77 -7.99 27.12
C ALA A 319 -22.19 -8.77 25.84
N PRO A 320 -23.44 -8.61 25.36
CA PRO A 320 -23.94 -9.34 24.19
C PRO A 320 -23.07 -9.10 22.95
N LYS A 321 -22.71 -10.18 22.26
CA LYS A 321 -21.80 -10.18 21.11
C LYS A 321 -22.32 -11.19 20.08
N GLN A 322 -22.41 -10.81 18.81
CA GLN A 322 -22.75 -11.75 17.73
C GLN A 322 -21.50 -12.55 17.38
N ALA A 323 -21.59 -13.88 17.48
CA ALA A 323 -20.43 -14.77 17.35
C ALA A 323 -19.99 -15.01 15.90
N ASP A 324 -20.92 -14.90 14.94
CA ASP A 324 -20.74 -15.47 13.60
C ASP A 324 -20.54 -14.43 12.48
N VAL A 325 -20.89 -13.15 12.67
CA VAL A 325 -20.67 -12.09 11.66
C VAL A 325 -20.41 -10.74 12.34
N ALA A 326 -19.24 -10.15 12.10
CA ALA A 326 -18.99 -8.74 12.42
C ALA A 326 -19.65 -7.86 11.34
N ILE A 327 -20.73 -7.16 11.71
CA ILE A 327 -21.40 -6.22 10.81
C ILE A 327 -20.89 -4.81 11.14
N ILE A 328 -19.95 -4.32 10.33
CA ILE A 328 -19.42 -2.96 10.45
C ILE A 328 -20.27 -2.04 9.57
N ASN A 329 -20.63 -0.87 10.09
CA ASN A 329 -21.36 0.12 9.30
C ASN A 329 -20.55 0.53 8.05
N PRO A 330 -21.07 0.32 6.82
CA PRO A 330 -20.30 0.55 5.58
C PRO A 330 -19.94 2.03 5.37
N ASN A 331 -20.69 2.98 5.94
CA ASN A 331 -20.36 4.40 5.90
C ASN A 331 -19.04 4.72 6.63
N TRP A 332 -18.56 3.82 7.49
CA TRP A 332 -17.29 3.99 8.18
C TRP A 332 -16.08 3.99 7.26
N GLU A 333 -16.07 3.07 6.30
CA GLU A 333 -14.98 2.98 5.32
C GLU A 333 -14.94 4.25 4.46
N ILE A 334 -16.10 4.77 4.09
CA ILE A 334 -16.25 6.02 3.35
C ILE A 334 -15.76 7.21 4.19
N PHE A 335 -16.13 7.28 5.47
CA PHE A 335 -15.69 8.33 6.38
C PHE A 335 -14.17 8.34 6.58
N ARG A 336 -13.54 7.17 6.76
CA ARG A 336 -12.06 7.07 6.88
C ARG A 336 -11.33 7.47 5.60
N ARG A 337 -11.95 7.26 4.44
CA ARG A 337 -11.36 7.58 3.14
C ARG A 337 -11.47 9.05 2.76
N ARG A 338 -12.28 9.86 3.46
CA ARG A 338 -12.54 11.27 3.10
C ARG A 338 -11.28 12.15 3.05
N ASP A 339 -10.31 11.86 3.91
CA ASP A 339 -9.02 12.57 4.02
C ASP A 339 -7.84 11.67 3.62
N ALA A 340 -8.13 10.49 3.04
CA ALA A 340 -7.07 9.59 2.59
C ALA A 340 -6.38 10.19 1.36
N ILE A 341 -5.05 10.21 1.38
CA ILE A 341 -4.29 10.66 0.22
C ILE A 341 -4.50 9.64 -0.90
N PRO A 342 -5.11 10.03 -2.04
CA PRO A 342 -5.41 9.09 -3.10
C PRO A 342 -4.11 8.57 -3.72
N LEU A 343 -4.11 7.27 -4.03
CA LEU A 343 -3.08 6.67 -4.88
C LEU A 343 -3.42 6.95 -6.33
N LYS A 344 -2.41 7.39 -7.08
CA LYS A 344 -2.47 7.57 -8.52
C LYS A 344 -1.71 6.43 -9.20
N ASN A 345 -2.29 5.88 -10.27
CA ASN A 345 -1.62 4.89 -11.12
C ASN A 345 -0.66 5.59 -12.10
N GLU A 346 0.24 6.39 -11.56
CA GLU A 346 1.26 7.13 -12.30
C GLU A 346 2.64 6.79 -11.74
N PRO A 347 3.65 6.50 -12.57
CA PRO A 347 4.99 6.21 -12.07
C PRO A 347 5.64 7.41 -11.37
N GLU A 348 6.17 7.18 -10.17
CA GLU A 348 6.96 8.18 -9.43
C GLU A 348 8.43 7.79 -9.39
N ARG A 349 9.31 8.75 -9.67
CA ARG A 349 10.76 8.56 -9.52
C ARG A 349 11.19 8.87 -8.09
N LEU A 350 11.75 7.88 -7.42
CA LEU A 350 12.25 7.97 -6.05
C LEU A 350 13.77 7.97 -6.02
N THR A 351 14.36 8.79 -5.16
CA THR A 351 15.81 8.79 -4.94
C THR A 351 16.15 7.98 -3.69
N SER A 352 17.07 7.04 -3.82
CA SER A 352 17.53 6.23 -2.69
C SER A 352 18.64 6.89 -1.88
N ASN A 353 19.04 6.24 -0.80
CA ASN A 353 20.28 6.48 -0.08
C ASN A 353 21.38 5.48 -0.48
N TRP A 354 21.32 4.90 -1.68
CA TRP A 354 22.23 3.86 -2.14
C TRP A 354 23.18 4.41 -3.20
N LEU A 355 24.48 4.16 -3.03
CA LEU A 355 25.51 4.46 -4.03
C LEU A 355 25.91 3.17 -4.73
N ARG A 356 25.71 3.09 -6.04
CA ARG A 356 26.04 1.90 -6.82
C ARG A 356 27.55 1.69 -6.87
N ILE A 357 28.01 0.45 -6.66
CA ILE A 357 29.38 0.06 -7.01
C ILE A 357 29.37 -0.23 -8.52
N VAL A 358 30.12 0.57 -9.28
CA VAL A 358 30.23 0.41 -10.74
C VAL A 358 31.46 -0.39 -11.14
N GLU A 359 32.49 -0.40 -10.31
CA GLU A 359 33.74 -1.12 -10.54
C GLU A 359 34.26 -1.66 -9.20
N ALA A 360 34.78 -2.88 -9.23
CA ALA A 360 35.45 -3.54 -8.12
C ALA A 360 36.55 -4.45 -8.67
N PRO A 361 37.57 -4.81 -7.87
CA PRO A 361 38.66 -5.64 -8.35
C PRO A 361 38.18 -7.03 -8.79
N ASP A 362 38.79 -7.57 -9.85
CA ASP A 362 38.42 -8.88 -10.41
C ASP A 362 38.65 -10.02 -9.42
N ALA A 363 39.69 -9.92 -8.59
CA ALA A 363 40.09 -10.97 -7.68
C ALA A 363 40.62 -10.45 -6.35
N ILE A 364 40.57 -11.32 -5.34
CA ILE A 364 41.27 -11.17 -4.07
C ILE A 364 42.30 -12.28 -3.92
N HIS A 365 43.43 -11.95 -3.33
CA HIS A 365 44.59 -12.82 -3.25
C HIS A 365 44.77 -13.37 -1.84
N PHE A 366 44.94 -14.69 -1.73
CA PHE A 366 45.32 -15.38 -0.51
C PHE A 366 46.81 -15.72 -0.53
N TYR A 367 47.53 -15.18 0.45
CA TYR A 367 48.94 -15.43 0.65
C TYR A 367 49.17 -16.30 1.89
N GLU A 368 49.98 -17.33 1.74
CA GLU A 368 50.35 -18.26 2.81
C GLU A 368 51.80 -18.03 3.24
N PRO A 369 52.12 -18.06 4.54
CA PRO A 369 53.49 -17.92 5.00
C PRO A 369 54.34 -19.11 4.55
N SER A 370 55.52 -18.84 4.01
CA SER A 370 56.46 -19.88 3.55
C SER A 370 57.44 -20.35 4.64
N GLY A 371 57.27 -19.91 5.89
CA GLY A 371 58.15 -20.19 7.02
C GLY A 371 57.46 -19.92 8.37
N VAL A 372 58.24 -19.92 9.46
CA VAL A 372 57.72 -19.59 10.79
C VAL A 372 57.25 -18.14 10.82
N VAL A 373 56.00 -17.91 11.24
CA VAL A 373 55.40 -16.59 11.37
C VAL A 373 54.80 -16.42 12.75
N ASP A 374 55.06 -15.26 13.36
CA ASP A 374 54.40 -14.81 14.57
C ASP A 374 52.97 -14.34 14.21
N LEU A 375 51.97 -15.13 14.61
CA LEU A 375 50.56 -14.89 14.31
C LEU A 375 50.03 -13.59 14.96
N ASP A 376 50.49 -13.23 16.15
CA ASP A 376 50.04 -12.02 16.84
C ASP A 376 50.69 -10.77 16.25
N ARG A 377 51.92 -10.88 15.80
CA ARG A 377 52.56 -9.84 14.99
C ARG A 377 51.85 -9.69 13.64
N MET A 378 51.52 -10.79 12.95
CA MET A 378 50.77 -10.75 11.68
C MET A 378 49.41 -10.05 11.84
N LYS A 379 48.63 -10.40 12.87
CA LYS A 379 47.34 -9.75 13.15
C LYS A 379 47.49 -8.25 13.41
N ARG A 380 48.52 -7.84 14.18
CA ARG A 380 48.80 -6.42 14.45
C ARG A 380 49.20 -5.66 13.19
N PHE A 381 50.05 -6.24 12.34
CA PHE A 381 50.43 -5.65 11.06
C PHE A 381 49.23 -5.53 10.12
N ALA A 382 48.42 -6.58 10.00
CA ALA A 382 47.20 -6.54 9.19
C ALA A 382 46.21 -5.46 9.67
N ALA A 383 46.05 -5.28 10.98
CA ALA A 383 45.17 -4.26 11.55
C ALA A 383 45.65 -2.81 11.32
N ASN A 384 46.96 -2.61 11.19
CA ASN A 384 47.58 -1.30 11.00
C ASN A 384 48.02 -1.03 9.55
N HIS A 385 47.79 -1.98 8.64
CA HIS A 385 48.15 -1.81 7.24
C HIS A 385 47.29 -0.69 6.61
N PRO A 386 47.85 0.17 5.72
CA PRO A 386 47.09 1.25 5.10
C PRO A 386 45.89 0.76 4.29
N PHE A 387 46.01 -0.44 3.71
CA PHE A 387 44.97 -1.07 2.93
C PHE A 387 44.30 -2.24 3.67
N PRO A 388 43.08 -2.65 3.29
CA PRO A 388 42.40 -3.76 3.96
C PRO A 388 43.15 -5.09 3.82
N VAL A 389 43.45 -5.72 4.97
CA VAL A 389 44.04 -7.06 5.07
C VAL A 389 43.25 -7.87 6.09
N ALA A 390 42.80 -9.05 5.70
CA ALA A 390 42.12 -9.98 6.60
C ALA A 390 42.99 -11.21 6.86
N VAL A 391 43.17 -11.56 8.14
CA VAL A 391 43.81 -12.82 8.52
C VAL A 391 42.82 -13.97 8.35
N GLN A 392 43.18 -14.98 7.56
CA GLN A 392 42.35 -16.16 7.31
C GLN A 392 43.18 -17.44 7.48
N GLY A 393 42.82 -18.25 8.48
CA GLY A 393 43.62 -19.42 8.86
C GLY A 393 45.03 -19.00 9.28
N GLY A 394 46.05 -19.57 8.63
CA GLY A 394 47.46 -19.21 8.84
C GLY A 394 47.99 -18.14 7.88
N GLY A 395 47.17 -17.62 6.97
CA GLY A 395 47.59 -16.65 5.95
C GLY A 395 46.79 -15.35 5.96
N ILE A 396 46.92 -14.58 4.89
CA ILE A 396 46.24 -13.29 4.71
C ILE A 396 45.49 -13.22 3.39
N LEU A 397 44.34 -12.55 3.40
CA LEU A 397 43.54 -12.16 2.24
C LEU A 397 43.67 -10.65 2.02
N THR A 398 43.93 -10.23 0.79
CA THR A 398 44.12 -8.82 0.43
C THR A 398 44.00 -8.63 -1.09
N PHE A 399 43.80 -7.38 -1.52
CA PHE A 399 43.83 -6.95 -2.93
C PHE A 399 45.23 -6.51 -3.38
N GLU A 400 46.20 -6.53 -2.48
CA GLU A 400 47.59 -6.24 -2.80
C GLU A 400 48.25 -7.35 -3.62
N ARG A 401 49.22 -6.93 -4.44
CA ARG A 401 50.09 -7.82 -5.21
C ARG A 401 51.20 -8.43 -4.35
N GLU A 402 51.84 -9.47 -4.86
CA GLU A 402 52.83 -10.23 -4.10
C GLU A 402 54.07 -9.40 -3.74
N ASP A 403 54.53 -8.52 -4.62
CA ASP A 403 55.64 -7.60 -4.39
C ASP A 403 55.35 -6.62 -3.25
N ALA A 404 54.17 -5.99 -3.26
CA ALA A 404 53.74 -5.08 -2.22
C ALA A 404 53.61 -5.76 -0.85
N ILE A 405 53.10 -7.00 -0.82
CA ILE A 405 53.02 -7.78 0.43
C ILE A 405 54.40 -8.21 0.92
N ALA A 406 55.29 -8.63 0.02
CA ALA A 406 56.65 -9.01 0.39
C ALA A 406 57.40 -7.84 1.06
N GLU A 407 57.21 -6.62 0.57
CA GLU A 407 57.77 -5.40 1.17
C GLU A 407 57.08 -5.05 2.50
N ALA A 408 55.75 -4.92 2.50
CA ALA A 408 54.99 -4.45 3.67
C ALA A 408 55.04 -5.42 4.87
N PHE A 409 55.14 -6.73 4.62
CA PHE A 409 55.19 -7.77 5.65
C PHE A 409 56.57 -8.37 5.85
N ALA A 410 57.64 -7.78 5.29
CA ALA A 410 59.01 -8.27 5.37
C ALA A 410 59.46 -8.57 6.81
N SER A 411 59.01 -7.76 7.78
CA SER A 411 59.35 -7.92 9.21
C SER A 411 58.54 -8.99 9.95
N VAL A 412 57.45 -9.47 9.35
CA VAL A 412 56.54 -10.50 9.89
C VAL A 412 56.92 -11.88 9.37
N GLY A 413 57.25 -11.99 8.09
CA GLY A 413 57.63 -13.23 7.44
C GLY A 413 57.56 -13.14 5.92
N ARG A 414 57.94 -14.23 5.25
CA ARG A 414 57.80 -14.35 3.80
C ARG A 414 56.46 -14.98 3.47
N PHE A 415 55.71 -14.33 2.60
CA PHE A 415 54.41 -14.77 2.15
C PHE A 415 54.49 -15.11 0.66
N LYS A 416 53.79 -16.17 0.23
CA LYS A 416 53.70 -16.57 -1.18
C LYS A 416 52.27 -16.62 -1.63
N LEU A 417 52.00 -16.20 -2.87
CA LEU A 417 50.67 -16.30 -3.45
C LEU A 417 50.25 -17.77 -3.54
N LYS A 418 49.16 -18.12 -2.87
CA LYS A 418 48.63 -19.48 -2.88
C LYS A 418 47.39 -19.60 -3.75
N ARG A 419 46.53 -18.58 -3.73
CA ARG A 419 45.28 -18.54 -4.49
C ARG A 419 44.97 -17.11 -4.92
N SER A 420 44.53 -16.94 -6.15
CA SER A 420 43.76 -15.77 -6.58
C SER A 420 42.32 -16.24 -6.77
N ILE A 421 41.37 -15.54 -6.14
CA ILE A 421 39.97 -15.94 -6.07
C ILE A 421 39.14 -14.84 -6.72
N PRO A 422 38.35 -15.14 -7.77
CA PRO A 422 37.43 -14.17 -8.34
C PRO A 422 36.52 -13.59 -7.26
N LEU A 423 36.46 -12.26 -7.18
CA LEU A 423 35.83 -11.57 -6.06
C LEU A 423 34.30 -11.80 -6.05
N ASP A 424 33.68 -11.81 -7.22
CA ASP A 424 32.27 -12.12 -7.43
C ASP A 424 31.91 -13.51 -6.88
N ARG A 425 32.72 -14.52 -7.22
CA ARG A 425 32.55 -15.90 -6.78
C ARG A 425 32.70 -16.00 -5.27
N LEU A 426 33.70 -15.33 -4.69
CA LEU A 426 33.91 -15.33 -3.24
C LEU A 426 32.69 -14.76 -2.50
N VAL A 427 32.09 -13.68 -3.00
CA VAL A 427 30.91 -13.04 -2.39
C VAL A 427 29.64 -13.88 -2.56
N GLN A 428 29.49 -14.58 -3.69
CA GLN A 428 28.29 -15.38 -3.99
C GLN A 428 28.31 -16.76 -3.32
N GLU A 429 29.46 -17.44 -3.34
CA GLU A 429 29.59 -18.85 -2.95
C GLU A 429 30.47 -19.07 -1.71
N GLY A 430 31.39 -18.14 -1.43
CA GLY A 430 32.51 -18.37 -0.51
C GLY A 430 33.67 -19.11 -1.18
N ASP A 431 34.63 -19.60 -0.39
CA ASP A 431 35.72 -20.48 -0.85
C ASP A 431 35.89 -21.66 0.11
N ARG A 432 35.58 -22.88 -0.39
CA ARG A 432 35.66 -24.12 0.40
C ARG A 432 37.08 -24.47 0.84
N LYS A 433 38.10 -24.14 0.04
CA LYS A 433 39.51 -24.45 0.34
C LYS A 433 40.03 -23.58 1.48
N LEU A 434 39.54 -22.35 1.59
CA LEU A 434 39.81 -21.45 2.72
C LEU A 434 38.85 -21.65 3.90
N ARG A 435 37.92 -22.62 3.82
CA ARG A 435 36.85 -22.84 4.80
C ARG A 435 36.01 -21.58 5.05
N LEU A 436 35.85 -20.76 4.02
CA LEU A 436 35.01 -19.56 4.04
C LEU A 436 33.67 -19.90 3.39
N GLY A 437 32.63 -20.07 4.21
CA GLY A 437 31.27 -20.09 3.68
C GLY A 437 30.86 -18.72 3.12
N LYS A 438 29.75 -18.69 2.38
CA LYS A 438 29.18 -17.46 1.79
C LYS A 438 29.07 -16.30 2.78
N GLN A 439 28.38 -16.49 3.91
CA GLN A 439 28.14 -15.40 4.86
C GLN A 439 29.44 -14.86 5.51
N PRO A 440 30.37 -15.71 5.99
CA PRO A 440 31.69 -15.24 6.42
C PRO A 440 32.47 -14.47 5.34
N ALA A 441 32.46 -14.94 4.09
CA ALA A 441 33.13 -14.27 2.98
C ALA A 441 32.53 -12.88 2.71
N GLN A 442 31.20 -12.77 2.67
CA GLN A 442 30.51 -11.49 2.54
C GLN A 442 30.85 -10.53 3.68
N ASN A 443 30.87 -11.02 4.92
CA ASN A 443 31.24 -10.21 6.08
C ASN A 443 32.69 -9.69 5.98
N LEU A 444 33.61 -10.52 5.48
CA LEU A 444 35.02 -10.14 5.26
C LEU A 444 35.13 -9.01 4.24
N ILE A 445 34.54 -9.17 3.05
CA ILE A 445 34.55 -8.13 2.01
C ILE A 445 33.83 -6.87 2.47
N HIS A 446 32.71 -7.00 3.18
CA HIS A 446 32.00 -5.89 3.79
C HIS A 446 32.90 -5.09 4.76
N VAL A 447 33.69 -5.77 5.60
CA VAL A 447 34.63 -5.10 6.50
C VAL A 447 35.73 -4.38 5.73
N MET A 448 36.31 -5.02 4.71
CA MET A 448 37.36 -4.42 3.89
C MET A 448 36.89 -3.17 3.16
N MET A 449 35.73 -3.23 2.51
CA MET A 449 35.11 -2.07 1.85
C MET A 449 34.79 -0.94 2.85
N LYS A 450 34.37 -1.29 4.08
CA LYS A 450 34.19 -0.29 5.15
C LYS A 450 35.50 0.38 5.55
N GLN A 451 36.59 -0.37 5.66
CA GLN A 451 37.91 0.17 6.00
C GLN A 451 38.40 1.15 4.92
N ALA A 452 38.19 0.82 3.64
CA ALA A 452 38.49 1.72 2.53
C ALA A 452 37.66 3.00 2.58
N TRP A 453 36.35 2.90 2.88
CA TRP A 453 35.49 4.08 3.14
C TRP A 453 36.03 4.94 4.29
N PHE A 454 36.48 4.31 5.38
CA PHE A 454 37.01 5.03 6.54
C PHE A 454 38.29 5.80 6.21
N ALA A 455 39.21 5.17 5.48
CA ALA A 455 40.43 5.81 5.01
C ALA A 455 40.12 7.01 4.11
N PHE A 456 39.24 6.83 3.13
CA PHE A 456 38.77 7.90 2.24
C PHE A 456 38.19 9.09 3.03
N CYS A 457 37.30 8.83 4.00
CA CYS A 457 36.72 9.90 4.80
C CYS A 457 37.75 10.65 5.65
N ARG A 458 38.75 9.95 6.20
CA ARG A 458 39.85 10.58 6.96
C ARG A 458 40.72 11.45 6.07
N GLU A 459 41.04 10.99 4.87
CA GLU A 459 41.78 11.77 3.86
C GLU A 459 41.03 13.05 3.48
N LYS A 460 39.70 12.98 3.36
CA LYS A 460 38.84 14.14 3.13
C LYS A 460 38.71 15.07 4.36
N GLY A 461 39.27 14.71 5.52
CA GLY A 461 39.27 15.53 6.72
C GLY A 461 37.97 15.49 7.53
N LEU A 462 37.15 14.45 7.36
CA LEU A 462 35.89 14.28 8.11
C LEU A 462 36.15 13.86 9.55
N ILE A 463 35.22 14.19 10.45
CA ILE A 463 35.29 13.78 11.86
C ILE A 463 34.73 12.37 12.01
N GLU A 464 35.55 11.43 12.44
CA GLU A 464 35.13 10.09 12.82
C GLU A 464 34.49 10.08 14.22
N TYR A 465 33.32 9.46 14.35
CA TYR A 465 32.64 9.25 15.63
C TYR A 465 32.12 7.82 15.77
N GLN A 466 32.42 7.17 16.89
CA GLN A 466 32.02 5.79 17.17
C GLN A 466 30.62 5.72 17.81
N PHE A 467 29.63 5.21 17.07
CA PHE A 467 28.29 4.90 17.62
C PHE A 467 28.23 3.43 18.12
N SER A 468 27.17 3.08 18.84
CA SER A 468 26.91 1.69 19.26
C SER A 468 26.81 0.71 18.09
N GLY A 469 26.38 1.19 16.91
CA GLY A 469 26.25 0.39 15.69
C GLY A 469 27.36 0.62 14.64
N GLY A 470 28.51 1.19 15.02
CA GLY A 470 29.66 1.44 14.14
C GLY A 470 30.02 2.92 13.96
N SER A 471 31.13 3.20 13.24
CA SER A 471 31.60 4.56 12.97
C SER A 471 30.66 5.34 12.03
N GLY A 472 30.51 6.63 12.28
CA GLY A 472 29.97 7.61 11.35
C GLY A 472 30.98 8.71 11.08
N PHE A 473 30.93 9.31 9.90
CA PHE A 473 31.82 10.39 9.49
C PHE A 473 31.02 11.65 9.25
N HIS A 474 31.47 12.76 9.85
CA HIS A 474 30.74 14.01 9.94
C HIS A 474 31.51 15.17 9.31
N ALA A 475 30.77 16.12 8.74
CA ALA A 475 31.35 17.34 8.19
C ALA A 475 32.15 18.10 9.27
N SER A 476 33.43 18.32 9.00
CA SER A 476 34.34 19.05 9.88
C SER A 476 34.33 20.55 9.53
N PRO A 477 34.83 21.42 10.43
CA PRO A 477 34.95 22.85 10.11
C PRO A 477 35.92 23.17 8.98
N ALA A 478 36.85 22.26 8.66
CA ALA A 478 37.74 22.44 7.52
C ALA A 478 37.01 22.27 6.17
N ILE A 479 35.90 21.53 6.15
CA ILE A 479 35.19 21.17 4.91
C ILE A 479 33.87 21.93 4.77
N ALA A 480 33.19 22.25 5.87
CA ALA A 480 31.99 23.06 5.86
C ALA A 480 32.00 24.07 7.02
N ALA A 481 31.78 25.35 6.73
CA ALA A 481 31.60 26.36 7.76
C ALA A 481 30.21 26.27 8.41
N ILE A 482 30.06 26.83 9.61
CA ILE A 482 28.76 26.91 10.29
C ILE A 482 27.84 27.81 9.46
N GLY A 483 26.64 27.31 9.12
CA GLY A 483 25.65 28.05 8.32
C GLY A 483 25.94 28.06 6.82
N GLN A 484 27.03 27.44 6.36
CA GLN A 484 27.32 27.34 4.92
C GLN A 484 26.26 26.47 4.24
N ARG A 485 25.62 27.02 3.21
CA ARG A 485 24.70 26.30 2.34
C ARG A 485 25.46 25.70 1.16
N ILE A 486 25.45 24.38 1.06
CA ILE A 486 26.07 23.63 -0.02
C ILE A 486 24.99 23.35 -1.07
N PRO A 487 25.19 23.78 -2.34
CA PRO A 487 24.25 23.53 -3.41
C PRO A 487 24.23 22.03 -3.77
N TRP A 488 23.08 21.54 -4.21
CA TRP A 488 22.92 20.16 -4.68
C TRP A 488 21.76 20.07 -5.65
N GLY A 489 21.76 19.05 -6.52
CA GLY A 489 20.69 18.79 -7.50
C GLY A 489 21.11 19.08 -8.94
N LYS A 490 20.15 19.00 -9.86
CA LYS A 490 20.38 19.20 -11.30
C LYS A 490 20.40 20.67 -11.68
N GLN A 491 21.06 20.97 -12.80
CA GLN A 491 21.08 22.29 -13.42
C GLN A 491 19.64 22.80 -13.64
N GLY A 492 19.26 23.87 -12.94
CA GLY A 492 17.92 24.47 -12.98
C GLY A 492 17.23 24.55 -11.61
N ASP A 493 17.48 23.60 -10.71
CA ASP A 493 16.90 23.56 -9.36
C ASP A 493 17.86 24.21 -8.36
N ARG A 494 17.51 25.40 -7.83
CA ARG A 494 18.32 26.09 -6.80
C ARG A 494 18.08 25.50 -5.41
N ARG A 495 18.52 24.26 -5.18
CA ARG A 495 18.44 23.63 -3.86
C ARG A 495 19.80 23.69 -3.15
N SER A 496 19.76 23.87 -1.83
CA SER A 496 20.95 23.85 -1.00
C SER A 496 20.63 23.40 0.42
N SER A 497 21.62 22.89 1.13
CA SER A 497 21.44 22.46 2.52
C SER A 497 22.70 22.75 3.35
N MET A 498 22.49 23.00 4.64
CA MET A 498 23.59 23.14 5.59
C MET A 498 23.99 21.78 6.13
N LEU A 499 25.29 21.52 6.25
CA LEU A 499 25.80 20.32 6.93
C LEU A 499 26.23 20.59 8.36
N ARG A 500 26.38 21.86 8.73
CA ARG A 500 26.75 22.30 10.08
C ARG A 500 26.01 23.59 10.41
N ASN A 501 25.33 23.65 11.56
CA ASN A 501 24.72 24.89 12.04
C ASN A 501 24.54 24.90 13.56
N ARG A 502 24.16 26.05 14.12
CA ARG A 502 23.83 26.24 15.54
C ARG A 502 22.34 26.01 15.78
N ALA A 503 22.00 25.30 16.86
CA ALA A 503 20.64 25.16 17.36
C ALA A 503 20.67 24.91 18.88
N LYS A 504 19.84 25.64 19.63
CA LYS A 504 19.67 25.47 21.09
C LYS A 504 21.01 25.42 21.87
N GLY A 505 21.95 26.30 21.55
CA GLY A 505 23.28 26.36 22.20
C GLY A 505 24.24 25.22 21.83
N HIS A 506 23.97 24.49 20.76
CA HIS A 506 24.80 23.39 20.26
C HIS A 506 25.10 23.57 18.77
N ILE A 507 26.26 23.07 18.33
CA ILE A 507 26.61 22.95 16.91
C ILE A 507 26.28 21.53 16.49
N TRP A 508 25.36 21.38 15.54
CA TRP A 508 25.07 20.08 14.92
C TRP A 508 25.91 19.89 13.66
N GLN A 509 26.27 18.64 13.38
CA GLN A 509 27.14 18.23 12.29
C GLN A 509 26.55 17.00 11.61
N PHE A 510 26.08 17.15 10.37
CA PHE A 510 25.58 16.06 9.56
C PHE A 510 26.73 15.13 9.15
N GLY A 511 26.41 13.85 9.06
CA GLY A 511 27.33 12.82 8.63
C GLY A 511 26.62 11.56 8.20
N VAL A 512 27.39 10.57 7.78
CA VAL A 512 26.85 9.27 7.34
C VAL A 512 27.68 8.11 7.89
N THR A 513 27.02 6.98 8.09
CA THR A 513 27.67 5.66 8.12
C THR A 513 27.40 5.00 6.78
N ALA A 514 28.43 4.67 6.01
CA ALA A 514 28.28 3.92 4.77
C ALA A 514 28.40 2.41 5.03
N LEU A 515 27.45 1.64 4.50
CA LEU A 515 27.31 0.20 4.74
C LEU A 515 27.30 -0.53 3.40
N PRO A 516 28.37 -1.27 3.05
CA PRO A 516 28.36 -2.10 1.85
C PRO A 516 27.22 -3.13 1.88
N ASN A 517 26.67 -3.44 0.72
CA ASN A 517 25.66 -4.46 0.53
C ASN A 517 25.81 -5.07 -0.87
N PHE A 518 25.55 -6.36 -0.98
CA PHE A 518 25.72 -7.12 -2.23
C PHE A 518 24.40 -7.49 -2.91
N TRP A 519 23.27 -7.29 -2.23
CA TRP A 519 21.93 -7.59 -2.76
C TRP A 519 21.05 -6.33 -2.78
N PRO A 520 20.28 -6.04 -3.85
CA PRO A 520 20.07 -6.88 -5.04
C PRO A 520 21.23 -6.84 -6.06
N PHE A 521 22.12 -5.87 -5.91
CA PHE A 521 23.38 -5.72 -6.61
C PHE A 521 24.35 -5.01 -5.64
N TRP A 522 25.60 -4.80 -6.06
CA TRP A 522 26.63 -4.23 -5.20
C TRP A 522 26.45 -2.72 -5.05
N HIS A 523 26.31 -2.26 -3.81
CA HIS A 523 26.12 -0.85 -3.48
C HIS A 523 26.50 -0.54 -2.04
N PHE A 524 26.64 0.73 -1.71
CA PHE A 524 26.71 1.21 -0.34
C PHE A 524 25.38 1.83 0.07
N LYS A 525 24.84 1.44 1.23
CA LYS A 525 23.71 2.10 1.87
C LYS A 525 24.22 3.18 2.82
N LEU A 526 23.77 4.41 2.64
CA LEU A 526 24.13 5.53 3.51
C LEU A 526 23.11 5.70 4.63
N LYS A 527 23.57 5.56 5.87
CA LYS A 527 22.76 5.86 7.05
C LYS A 527 23.10 7.23 7.58
N SER A 528 22.16 8.17 7.51
CA SER A 528 22.30 9.52 8.05
C SER A 528 22.60 9.50 9.56
N ARG A 529 23.52 10.37 9.98
CA ARG A 529 23.97 10.55 11.36
C ARG A 529 24.05 12.03 11.68
N VAL A 530 23.91 12.37 12.96
CA VAL A 530 24.12 13.72 13.46
C VAL A 530 24.97 13.67 14.72
N LEU A 531 26.04 14.46 14.73
CA LEU A 531 26.93 14.69 15.85
C LEU A 531 26.69 16.09 16.41
N PHE A 532 26.89 16.26 17.72
CA PHE A 532 26.70 17.52 18.42
C PHE A 532 27.93 17.90 19.21
N ALA A 533 28.23 19.20 19.23
CA ALA A 533 29.17 19.83 20.14
C ALA A 533 28.44 20.98 20.87
N GLY A 534 28.83 21.27 22.11
CA GLY A 534 28.37 22.47 22.81
C GLY A 534 28.91 23.71 22.10
N ASP A 535 28.09 24.74 21.92
CA ASP A 535 28.57 25.98 21.31
C ASP A 535 29.40 26.78 22.33
N ASN A 536 30.65 27.05 21.98
CA ASN A 536 31.57 27.88 22.77
C ASN A 536 32.12 29.05 21.95
N GLY A 537 31.46 29.43 20.86
CA GLY A 537 31.90 30.49 19.95
C GLY A 537 33.01 30.08 18.98
N THR A 538 33.56 28.87 19.08
CA THR A 538 34.58 28.35 18.15
C THR A 538 33.96 27.57 16.99
N ALA A 539 34.73 27.39 15.91
CA ALA A 539 34.28 26.60 14.76
C ALA A 539 34.08 25.11 15.10
N ASN A 540 34.81 24.56 16.08
CA ASN A 540 34.72 23.15 16.48
C ASN A 540 33.59 22.89 17.49
N GLY A 541 33.34 23.83 18.40
CA GLY A 541 32.52 23.61 19.59
C GLY A 541 33.24 22.79 20.66
N LEU A 542 32.59 22.64 21.82
CA LEU A 542 33.04 21.79 22.91
C LEU A 542 32.52 20.35 22.72
N LYS A 543 33.42 19.37 22.69
CA LYS A 543 33.06 17.96 22.51
C LYS A 543 32.10 17.46 23.59
N ILE A 544 31.14 16.62 23.21
CA ILE A 544 30.20 15.96 24.12
C ILE A 544 30.48 14.45 24.11
N ASP A 545 31.02 13.91 25.20
CA ASP A 545 31.32 12.48 25.33
C ASP A 545 30.16 11.67 25.96
N ASP A 546 29.19 12.33 26.59
CA ASP A 546 28.01 11.67 27.17
C ASP A 546 27.06 11.16 26.08
N LYS A 547 26.99 9.83 25.94
CA LYS A 547 26.13 9.13 24.99
C LYS A 547 24.64 9.39 25.22
N ARG A 548 24.18 9.52 26.48
CA ARG A 548 22.77 9.80 26.81
C ARG A 548 22.41 11.21 26.39
N LYS A 549 23.25 12.19 26.74
CA LYS A 549 23.07 13.59 26.32
C LYS A 549 23.01 13.72 24.80
N MET A 550 23.93 13.09 24.09
CA MET A 550 23.95 13.14 22.62
C MET A 550 22.73 12.45 21.98
N HIS A 551 22.22 11.35 22.56
CA HIS A 551 20.97 10.74 22.12
C HIS A 551 19.76 11.68 22.33
N LYS A 552 19.67 12.34 23.50
CA LYS A 552 18.64 13.34 23.79
C LYS A 552 18.67 14.49 22.78
N LEU A 553 19.86 15.06 22.50
CA LEU A 553 20.02 16.15 21.54
C LEU A 553 19.53 15.78 20.12
N ARG A 554 19.82 14.58 19.63
CA ARG A 554 19.29 14.12 18.32
C ARG A 554 17.77 14.10 18.29
N ARG A 555 17.11 13.62 19.34
CA ARG A 555 15.64 13.59 19.43
C ARG A 555 15.04 14.99 19.54
N THR A 556 15.69 15.88 20.30
CA THR A 556 15.15 17.21 20.60
C THR A 556 15.42 18.23 19.49
N ILE A 557 16.61 18.23 18.87
CA ILE A 557 16.99 19.21 17.85
C ILE A 557 16.54 18.73 16.45
N CYS A 558 16.68 17.44 16.13
CA CYS A 558 16.27 16.93 14.83
C CYS A 558 14.78 16.51 14.79
N LYS A 559 13.96 16.90 15.79
CA LYS A 559 12.53 16.52 15.87
C LYS A 559 11.74 16.96 14.64
N GLY A 560 12.06 18.14 14.11
CA GLY A 560 11.45 18.71 12.90
C GLY A 560 12.10 18.25 11.59
N TRP A 561 13.16 17.44 11.62
CA TRP A 561 13.83 17.02 10.39
C TRP A 561 13.01 15.91 9.74
N ARG A 562 12.35 16.23 8.62
CA ARG A 562 11.56 15.34 7.79
C ARG A 562 12.36 14.91 6.56
N ASN A 563 11.70 14.22 5.64
CA ASN A 563 12.38 13.59 4.51
C ASN A 563 13.13 14.61 3.65
N LYS A 564 12.61 15.82 3.44
CA LYS A 564 13.29 16.88 2.66
C LYS A 564 14.62 17.31 3.28
N GLN A 565 14.64 17.46 4.60
CA GLN A 565 15.81 17.87 5.39
C GLN A 565 16.88 16.78 5.38
N TRP A 566 16.48 15.53 5.61
CA TRP A 566 17.38 14.38 5.57
C TRP A 566 17.94 14.14 4.16
N TYR A 567 17.07 14.21 3.16
CA TYR A 567 17.41 14.06 1.74
C TYR A 567 18.38 15.14 1.28
N GLY A 568 18.05 16.41 1.50
CA GLY A 568 18.89 17.53 1.06
C GLY A 568 20.25 17.55 1.73
N ARG A 569 20.32 17.25 3.03
CA ARG A 569 21.60 17.13 3.75
C ARG A 569 22.43 15.93 3.26
N MET A 570 21.80 14.80 2.92
CA MET A 570 22.51 13.67 2.33
C MET A 570 23.11 14.02 0.96
N LEU A 571 22.35 14.70 0.09
CA LEU A 571 22.84 15.12 -1.22
C LEU A 571 23.95 16.17 -1.11
N ALA A 572 23.77 17.20 -0.28
CA ALA A 572 24.83 18.18 0.01
C ALA A 572 26.11 17.51 0.53
N PHE A 573 25.98 16.47 1.37
CA PHE A 573 27.12 15.72 1.87
C PHE A 573 27.83 14.94 0.76
N LEU A 574 27.09 14.39 -0.20
CA LEU A 574 27.67 13.69 -1.34
C LEU A 574 28.39 14.63 -2.30
N GLU A 575 27.79 15.79 -2.63
CA GLU A 575 28.44 16.84 -3.45
C GLU A 575 29.80 17.25 -2.85
N LEU A 576 29.86 17.40 -1.53
CA LEU A 576 31.10 17.74 -0.82
C LEU A 576 32.15 16.61 -0.88
N LEU A 577 31.72 15.34 -0.90
CA LEU A 577 32.64 14.21 -1.00
C LEU A 577 33.16 13.99 -2.42
N SER A 578 32.30 14.13 -3.41
CA SER A 578 32.60 13.86 -4.81
C SER A 578 33.32 15.04 -5.49
N GLY A 579 33.05 16.27 -5.04
CA GLY A 579 33.54 17.47 -5.72
C GLY A 579 33.06 17.48 -7.16
N GLU A 580 33.98 17.67 -8.11
CA GLU A 580 33.68 17.67 -9.55
C GLU A 580 33.62 16.26 -10.18
N SER A 581 33.94 15.20 -9.41
CA SER A 581 33.93 13.83 -9.91
C SER A 581 32.54 13.22 -9.85
N ALA A 582 32.13 12.50 -10.90
CA ALA A 582 30.92 11.68 -10.88
C ALA A 582 31.07 10.39 -10.04
N TYR A 583 32.29 10.10 -9.56
CA TYR A 583 32.64 8.86 -8.88
C TYR A 583 33.40 9.10 -7.57
N ILE A 584 33.18 8.22 -6.59
CA ILE A 584 33.95 8.11 -5.35
C ILE A 584 34.81 6.85 -5.44
N ARG A 585 36.14 7.01 -5.35
CA ARG A 585 37.10 5.91 -5.43
C ARG A 585 37.58 5.54 -4.03
N LEU A 586 37.40 4.26 -3.66
CA LEU A 586 37.80 3.71 -2.37
C LEU A 586 38.97 2.75 -2.58
N ARG A 587 40.15 3.13 -2.12
CA ARG A 587 41.38 2.35 -2.34
C ARG A 587 41.36 1.05 -1.52
N LEU A 588 41.48 -0.07 -2.21
CA LEU A 588 41.64 -1.41 -1.60
C LEU A 588 43.10 -1.88 -1.61
N SER A 589 43.93 -1.31 -2.48
CA SER A 589 45.38 -1.51 -2.53
C SER A 589 46.06 -0.28 -3.15
N ALA A 590 47.36 -0.33 -3.37
CA ALA A 590 48.08 0.70 -4.12
C ALA A 590 47.58 0.86 -5.57
N SER A 591 47.06 -0.21 -6.18
CA SER A 591 46.64 -0.25 -7.60
C SER A 591 45.16 -0.54 -7.85
N GLU A 592 44.41 -1.00 -6.84
CA GLU A 592 43.03 -1.46 -6.97
C GLU A 592 42.08 -0.59 -6.14
N ASP A 593 40.95 -0.22 -6.75
CA ASP A 593 39.89 0.59 -6.15
C ASP A 593 38.53 -0.12 -6.21
N VAL A 594 37.63 0.21 -5.29
CA VAL A 594 36.18 0.10 -5.51
C VAL A 594 35.67 1.47 -5.92
N VAL A 595 34.95 1.53 -7.03
CA VAL A 595 34.42 2.78 -7.59
C VAL A 595 32.92 2.83 -7.37
N LEU A 596 32.48 3.88 -6.68
CA LEU A 596 31.06 4.18 -6.44
C LEU A 596 30.60 5.31 -7.35
N GLU A 597 29.35 5.27 -7.79
CA GLU A 597 28.69 6.49 -8.28
C GLU A 597 28.49 7.47 -7.12
N ALA A 598 28.81 8.74 -7.35
CA ALA A 598 28.58 9.80 -6.39
C ALA A 598 27.08 10.12 -6.22
N ALA A 599 26.31 9.96 -7.31
CA ALA A 599 24.87 10.16 -7.31
C ALA A 599 24.13 8.92 -6.75
N PRO A 600 23.12 9.11 -5.89
CA PRO A 600 22.31 7.99 -5.43
C PRO A 600 21.47 7.36 -6.54
N ILE A 601 21.16 6.08 -6.37
CA ILE A 601 20.35 5.32 -7.32
C ILE A 601 18.91 5.84 -7.32
N LEU A 602 18.34 5.92 -8.52
CA LEU A 602 16.94 6.26 -8.76
C LEU A 602 16.12 4.97 -8.91
N PHE A 603 15.00 4.90 -8.21
CA PHE A 603 13.99 3.85 -8.35
C PHE A 603 12.73 4.43 -8.98
N SER A 604 11.90 3.57 -9.57
CA SER A 604 10.56 3.93 -10.05
C SER A 604 9.53 3.17 -9.24
N SER A 605 8.64 3.89 -8.57
CA SER A 605 7.39 3.33 -8.06
C SER A 605 6.37 3.30 -9.19
N PRO A 606 5.56 2.24 -9.36
CA PRO A 606 4.52 2.19 -10.39
C PRO A 606 3.27 3.03 -10.03
N VAL A 607 3.18 3.48 -8.77
CA VAL A 607 2.10 4.32 -8.26
C VAL A 607 2.68 5.54 -7.55
N SER A 608 1.93 6.62 -7.52
CA SER A 608 2.28 7.89 -6.89
C SER A 608 1.14 8.39 -6.00
N THR A 609 1.34 9.53 -5.35
CA THR A 609 0.33 10.15 -4.51
C THR A 609 0.50 11.67 -4.51
N ASP A 610 -0.59 12.42 -4.35
CA ASP A 610 -0.54 13.87 -4.22
C ASP A 610 -0.18 14.25 -2.78
N LEU A 611 1.10 14.20 -2.46
CA LEU A 611 1.62 14.83 -1.26
C LEU A 611 1.79 16.34 -1.55
N PRO A 612 1.15 17.24 -0.78
CA PRO A 612 1.35 18.67 -0.95
C PRO A 612 2.82 19.04 -0.72
N ASP A 613 3.56 19.36 -1.79
CA ASP A 613 4.93 19.85 -1.72
C ASP A 613 4.96 21.38 -1.62
N SER A 614 4.23 21.93 -0.64
CA SER A 614 3.98 23.38 -0.53
C SER A 614 5.00 24.13 0.33
N GLN A 615 5.72 23.44 1.21
CA GLN A 615 6.70 24.04 2.13
C GLN A 615 8.14 23.69 1.75
N SER A 616 9.09 24.61 1.91
CA SER A 616 10.51 24.27 1.79
C SER A 616 10.96 23.37 2.96
N GLY A 617 12.12 22.73 2.81
CA GLY A 617 12.67 21.90 3.90
C GLY A 617 13.00 22.70 5.17
N ASP A 618 13.29 24.00 5.08
CA ASP A 618 13.55 24.78 6.29
C ASP A 618 12.22 25.21 6.96
N ASP A 619 11.18 25.49 6.16
CA ASP A 619 9.85 25.83 6.68
C ASP A 619 9.21 24.65 7.41
N GLU A 620 9.29 23.45 6.81
CA GLU A 620 8.78 22.21 7.42
C GLU A 620 9.52 21.85 8.72
N GLU A 621 10.79 22.26 8.87
CA GLU A 621 11.56 22.04 10.11
C GLU A 621 11.01 22.88 11.27
N THR A 622 10.45 24.05 10.97
CA THR A 622 9.91 25.00 11.96
C THR A 622 8.41 24.86 12.23
N ASP A 623 7.70 24.12 11.38
CA ASP A 623 6.27 23.91 11.49
C ASP A 623 5.92 22.96 12.65
N LEU A 624 5.29 23.50 13.70
CA LEU A 624 4.88 22.75 14.89
C LEU A 624 3.80 21.70 14.59
N SER A 625 2.98 21.89 13.55
CA SER A 625 1.94 20.94 13.16
C SER A 625 2.52 19.65 12.58
N THR A 626 3.75 19.71 12.04
CA THR A 626 4.47 18.54 11.54
C THR A 626 5.00 17.66 12.67
N LEU A 627 5.11 18.17 13.89
CA LEU A 627 5.59 17.46 15.07
C LEU A 627 4.43 16.63 15.66
N GLY A 628 4.24 15.41 15.16
CA GLY A 628 3.33 14.46 15.82
C GLY A 628 3.61 14.36 17.32
N ARG A 629 2.53 14.40 18.13
CA ARG A 629 2.44 14.50 19.60
C ARG A 629 3.52 15.38 20.29
N PRO A 630 3.13 16.40 21.07
CA PRO A 630 4.03 16.88 22.12
C PRO A 630 4.31 15.71 23.07
N GLU A 631 5.58 15.32 23.22
CA GLU A 631 5.97 14.52 24.38
C GLU A 631 5.68 15.42 25.59
N SER A 632 4.97 14.90 26.58
CA SER A 632 4.79 15.62 27.83
C SER A 632 6.16 15.82 28.45
N ASP A 633 6.70 17.04 28.37
CA ASP A 633 7.87 17.48 29.13
C ASP A 633 7.49 17.61 30.62
N ALA A 634 7.01 16.52 31.22
CA ALA A 634 6.72 16.41 32.63
C ALA A 634 7.55 15.27 33.23
N GLU A 635 8.87 15.43 33.22
CA GLU A 635 9.69 14.85 34.28
C GLU A 635 9.66 15.85 35.45
N TYR A 636 8.96 15.47 36.50
CA TYR A 636 8.98 16.16 37.79
C TYR A 636 10.44 16.39 38.23
N PRO A 637 10.78 17.59 38.75
CA PRO A 637 12.08 17.77 39.39
C PRO A 637 12.15 16.86 40.62
N ALA A 638 13.24 16.11 40.72
CA ALA A 638 13.66 15.46 41.96
C ALA A 638 14.16 16.49 42.97
#